data_AF-V8NIG3-F1
#
_entry.id   AF-V8NIG3-F1
#
_cell.length_a   1.000
_cell.length_b   1.000
_cell.length_c   1.000
_cell.angle_alpha   90.00
_cell.angle_beta   90.00
_cell.angle_gamma   90.00
#
_symmetry.space_group_name_H-M   'P 1'
#
loop_
_entity.id
_entity.type
_entity.pdbx_description
1 polymer ?
#
loop_
_entity_poly.entity_id
_entity_poly.type
_entity_poly.pdbx_seq_one_letter_code
_entity_poly.pdbx_strand_id
1 'polypeptide(L)'
;MATVVKSDEYKNKRKKEAKNETSGTAQLGFFEKNDPIPESSQKFHKTDTLETILKDTGKEINALLSNERAAMDVSYVEELEGILKEACSVEHHLKLKRENLRHSFAAIAGPLQNEEGLSIVKMLLLLTSFTGFLLQKAILALASLLQYIPGIKSLVSKQKAPVTYSHKKGLECISPLFSTVQETPQAIPVKLQGQIPKWLKGKLLRNGPGKFEFGPDKYNHWFDGMALMHKFEIEDGIVKYSSKFLRSDCYLTNSKNNRIMISEFGTLAIPDPCKNIFERFMSKFDLPKETDNCVVNFAVIKGDYFVSTETSQMHKVDLDTLESKEKVNWKEYVAVNGATAHPHYDPDGTVYNMGNSYGTHGSNYNIIRVPPQTSQPSDSSLQGAEVLCTIQPENRMKPAYYHSFGMSENYVIFIEQPVQIKLWEVITASFSGKSFLDALIWEPQLNTRFYIVNKHTGQTLPVQYHSKAFCYFHQINAFEDQGCIVLDLCCFDDGKVFDIVRLQNLHKAGEALDQTYNMLPKPFPRRFVLPITVSSKASVGQNLNPLSYTLAEAVKEADGKIWCTPESLHNEDLKEAGGVEFPQINYAHYSGKKYRYFYGCGFGHVVGDCLVKVDTETKEMKVRRKGPAMVFCCYWCGGDGVLPQKLLRKILFCALCFVHQIWREKGMYPSEPIFVPEPNSSGAEDKGVILSVVLTPKQNEGSFLLVLDAQDFTELGRTEIPVQIPCGFHGGFVPNKNAP
;
A
#
# COMPACT_ATOMS: atom_id res chain seq x y z
N MET A 1 13.51 43.55 28.31
CA MET A 1 14.50 44.06 29.31
C MET A 1 15.31 42.88 29.85
N ALA A 2 16.45 43.15 30.49
CA ALA A 2 17.32 42.17 31.16
C ALA A 2 17.95 41.06 30.28
N THR A 3 19.07 41.40 29.63
CA THR A 3 20.14 40.48 29.20
C THR A 3 20.98 40.00 30.41
N VAL A 4 21.76 38.90 30.28
CA VAL A 4 23.02 38.51 31.00
C VAL A 4 23.21 36.97 30.92
N VAL A 5 24.37 36.31 30.76
CA VAL A 5 25.78 36.59 30.31
C VAL A 5 26.42 35.24 29.91
N LYS A 6 27.54 35.23 29.15
CA LYS A 6 28.40 34.03 28.91
C LYS A 6 29.60 33.97 29.87
N SER A 7 30.02 32.76 30.28
CA SER A 7 31.38 32.46 30.76
C SER A 7 31.68 30.94 30.77
N ASP A 8 32.94 30.54 30.94
CA ASP A 8 33.71 29.95 29.83
C ASP A 8 34.81 28.96 30.31
N GLU A 9 35.09 27.96 29.46
CA GLU A 9 36.31 27.15 29.25
C GLU A 9 37.28 26.62 30.36
N TYR A 10 37.60 25.31 30.23
CA TYR A 10 38.91 24.62 30.39
C TYR A 10 39.71 24.54 31.73
N LYS A 11 39.83 23.32 32.34
CA LYS A 11 41.06 22.44 32.28
C LYS A 11 41.10 21.14 33.15
N ASN A 12 41.73 20.11 32.55
CA ASN A 12 42.65 19.07 33.10
C ASN A 12 42.26 17.90 34.08
N LYS A 13 42.14 16.71 33.47
CA LYS A 13 42.63 15.34 33.83
C LYS A 13 43.53 15.09 35.07
N ARG A 14 43.26 13.96 35.77
CA ARG A 14 44.15 12.79 36.13
C ARG A 14 43.28 11.64 36.71
N LYS A 15 43.42 10.34 36.33
CA LYS A 15 44.30 9.25 36.85
C LYS A 15 44.18 8.97 38.38
N LYS A 16 44.13 7.72 38.93
CA LYS A 16 43.97 6.32 38.41
C LYS A 16 43.89 5.32 39.62
N GLU A 17 43.48 4.05 39.37
CA GLU A 17 43.86 2.79 40.09
C GLU A 17 43.24 2.32 41.45
N ALA A 18 43.28 0.97 41.64
CA ALA A 18 42.90 0.06 42.76
C ALA A 18 41.44 -0.48 42.76
N LYS A 19 41.05 -1.78 42.62
CA LYS A 19 41.63 -3.15 42.49
C LYS A 19 41.40 -4.08 43.72
N ASN A 20 41.25 -5.40 43.44
CA ASN A 20 41.09 -6.58 44.35
C ASN A 20 39.68 -6.72 45.00
N GLU A 21 39.04 -7.87 45.35
CA GLU A 21 39.17 -9.38 45.33
C GLU A 21 38.38 -9.84 46.62
N THR A 22 37.86 -11.06 46.91
CA THR A 22 37.59 -12.36 46.22
C THR A 22 36.64 -13.23 47.09
N SER A 23 36.14 -14.36 46.52
CA SER A 23 35.44 -15.51 47.19
C SER A 23 34.03 -15.23 47.77
N GLY A 24 33.09 -16.19 47.87
CA GLY A 24 33.03 -17.62 47.47
C GLY A 24 31.56 -18.12 47.50
N THR A 25 31.17 -19.40 47.47
CA THR A 25 31.91 -20.69 47.43
C THR A 25 30.99 -21.78 46.77
N ALA A 26 31.41 -23.05 46.76
CA ALA A 26 30.82 -24.19 46.01
C ALA A 26 29.92 -25.17 46.80
N GLN A 27 29.24 -26.09 46.08
CA GLN A 27 28.87 -27.44 46.56
C GLN A 27 28.80 -28.47 45.39
N LEU A 28 28.73 -29.79 45.69
CA LEU A 28 29.19 -30.88 44.79
C LEU A 28 28.45 -32.23 45.01
N GLY A 29 28.41 -33.10 43.98
CA GLY A 29 27.98 -34.52 44.05
C GLY A 29 27.21 -35.01 42.81
N PHE A 30 27.24 -36.28 42.35
CA PHE A 30 28.01 -37.49 42.75
C PHE A 30 28.07 -38.49 41.54
N PHE A 31 29.19 -39.24 41.37
CA PHE A 31 29.40 -40.64 40.87
C PHE A 31 28.37 -41.36 39.92
N GLU A 32 28.71 -42.25 38.96
CA GLU A 32 30.00 -42.74 38.37
C GLU A 32 29.79 -43.64 37.11
N LYS A 33 30.87 -43.88 36.33
CA LYS A 33 31.21 -45.08 35.49
C LYS A 33 30.38 -45.57 34.26
N ASN A 34 30.98 -45.49 33.07
CA ASN A 34 31.40 -46.60 32.15
C ASN A 34 31.38 -46.22 30.63
N ASP A 35 32.43 -46.64 29.90
CA ASP A 35 32.77 -46.29 28.49
C ASP A 35 32.23 -47.30 27.44
N PRO A 36 32.54 -47.27 26.11
CA PRO A 36 33.38 -46.36 25.29
C PRO A 36 32.78 -45.97 23.89
N ILE A 37 33.64 -45.65 22.88
CA ILE A 37 33.42 -45.58 21.39
C ILE A 37 33.04 -44.19 20.80
N PRO A 38 33.66 -43.66 19.70
CA PRO A 38 34.99 -43.90 19.10
C PRO A 38 35.74 -42.58 18.68
N GLU A 39 36.74 -42.67 17.79
CA GLU A 39 37.53 -41.56 17.25
C GLU A 39 36.78 -40.63 16.27
N SER A 40 36.72 -39.31 16.56
CA SER A 40 36.48 -38.29 15.50
C SER A 40 36.96 -36.86 15.86
N SER A 41 38.15 -36.71 16.47
CA SER A 41 38.66 -35.42 16.98
C SER A 41 39.90 -34.86 16.25
N GLN A 42 40.07 -35.15 14.95
CA GLN A 42 41.06 -34.48 14.09
C GLN A 42 40.43 -33.91 12.81
N LYS A 43 40.01 -32.64 12.85
CA LYS A 43 39.98 -31.69 11.71
C LYS A 43 39.48 -30.31 12.18
N PHE A 44 40.41 -29.41 12.43
CA PHE A 44 40.12 -27.97 12.58
C PHE A 44 40.97 -27.16 11.59
N HIS A 45 40.38 -26.07 11.08
CA HIS A 45 40.96 -25.10 10.14
C HIS A 45 41.36 -25.63 8.75
N LYS A 46 40.47 -25.42 7.76
CA LYS A 46 40.87 -25.17 6.37
C LYS A 46 41.36 -23.73 6.24
N THR A 47 42.61 -23.54 5.81
CA THR A 47 43.17 -22.20 5.53
C THR A 47 42.67 -21.64 4.21
N ASP A 48 42.40 -22.53 3.24
CA ASP A 48 42.06 -22.26 1.83
C ASP A 48 40.95 -21.22 1.64
N THR A 49 39.98 -21.21 2.55
CA THR A 49 38.77 -20.38 2.49
C THR A 49 39.06 -18.89 2.29
N LEU A 50 40.10 -18.36 2.94
CA LEU A 50 40.36 -16.92 2.94
C LEU A 50 41.12 -16.45 1.69
N GLU A 51 41.98 -17.29 1.13
CA GLU A 51 42.64 -17.02 -0.15
C GLU A 51 41.68 -17.15 -1.33
N THR A 52 40.72 -18.09 -1.27
CA THR A 52 39.64 -18.18 -2.26
C THR A 52 38.77 -16.92 -2.25
N ILE A 53 38.30 -16.48 -1.08
CA ILE A 53 37.48 -15.26 -0.96
C ILE A 53 38.21 -14.04 -1.54
N LEU A 54 39.46 -13.79 -1.13
CA LEU A 54 40.24 -12.66 -1.65
C LEU A 54 40.48 -12.75 -3.17
N LYS A 55 40.75 -13.95 -3.69
CA LYS A 55 40.98 -14.19 -5.12
C LYS A 55 39.72 -14.00 -5.96
N ASP A 56 38.55 -14.31 -5.44
CA ASP A 56 37.28 -14.17 -6.15
C ASP A 56 36.74 -12.74 -6.06
N THR A 57 36.78 -12.10 -4.88
CA THR A 57 36.51 -10.64 -4.75
C THR A 57 37.45 -9.82 -5.64
N GLY A 58 38.72 -10.21 -5.76
CA GLY A 58 39.68 -9.58 -6.67
C GLY A 58 39.31 -9.71 -8.15
N LYS A 59 38.64 -10.78 -8.58
CA LYS A 59 38.10 -10.90 -9.95
C LYS A 59 36.87 -10.02 -10.15
N GLU A 60 35.94 -10.02 -9.19
CA GLU A 60 34.70 -9.25 -9.26
C GLU A 60 34.97 -7.75 -9.34
N ILE A 61 35.92 -7.23 -8.55
CA ILE A 61 36.36 -5.83 -8.63
C ILE A 61 36.94 -5.49 -10.00
N ASN A 62 37.81 -6.35 -10.56
CA ASN A 62 38.35 -6.13 -11.91
C ASN A 62 37.26 -6.19 -13.00
N ALA A 63 36.24 -7.04 -12.84
CA ALA A 63 35.11 -7.11 -13.76
C ALA A 63 34.22 -5.85 -13.71
N LEU A 64 34.01 -5.27 -12.53
CA LEU A 64 33.33 -3.97 -12.37
C LEU A 64 34.12 -2.85 -13.06
N LEU A 65 35.43 -2.74 -12.77
CA LEU A 65 36.32 -1.75 -13.39
C LEU A 65 36.41 -1.87 -14.92
N SER A 66 36.23 -3.08 -15.49
CA SER A 66 36.14 -3.26 -16.94
C SER A 66 34.78 -2.90 -17.55
N ASN A 67 33.68 -3.02 -16.79
CA ASN A 67 32.32 -2.83 -17.31
C ASN A 67 31.78 -1.41 -17.14
N GLU A 68 32.06 -0.74 -16.02
CA GLU A 68 31.48 0.59 -15.71
C GLU A 68 32.40 1.77 -16.08
N ARG A 69 33.51 1.50 -16.78
CA ARG A 69 34.51 2.50 -17.23
C ARG A 69 34.00 3.58 -18.19
N ALA A 70 32.72 3.53 -18.57
CA ALA A 70 32.02 4.51 -19.40
C ALA A 70 30.94 5.31 -18.63
N ALA A 71 30.71 5.03 -17.34
CA ALA A 71 29.62 5.60 -16.54
C ALA A 71 30.06 6.27 -15.23
N MET A 72 31.30 6.05 -14.77
CA MET A 72 31.87 6.70 -13.58
C MET A 72 32.76 7.88 -13.96
N ASP A 73 32.75 8.92 -13.11
CA ASP A 73 33.70 10.03 -13.20
C ASP A 73 35.14 9.53 -12.95
N VAL A 74 36.08 9.96 -13.78
CA VAL A 74 37.48 9.48 -13.80
C VAL A 74 38.14 9.70 -12.43
N SER A 75 37.83 10.82 -11.78
CA SER A 75 38.32 11.14 -10.42
C SER A 75 37.99 10.06 -9.40
N TYR A 76 36.83 9.40 -9.52
CA TYR A 76 36.39 8.36 -8.57
C TYR A 76 37.05 7.02 -8.85
N VAL A 77 37.38 6.74 -10.12
CA VAL A 77 38.11 5.53 -10.53
C VAL A 77 39.57 5.62 -10.08
N GLU A 78 40.22 6.76 -10.24
CA GLU A 78 41.60 6.98 -9.79
C GLU A 78 41.75 6.91 -8.26
N GLU A 79 40.80 7.45 -7.50
CA GLU A 79 40.79 7.35 -6.03
C GLU A 79 40.59 5.90 -5.55
N LEU A 80 39.70 5.14 -6.20
CA LEU A 80 39.49 3.71 -5.91
C LEU A 80 40.69 2.84 -6.30
N GLU A 81 41.32 3.07 -7.47
CA GLU A 81 42.57 2.40 -7.86
C GLU A 81 43.70 2.72 -6.87
N GLY A 82 43.77 3.97 -6.37
CA GLY A 82 44.71 4.38 -5.31
C GLY A 82 44.52 3.59 -4.02
N ILE A 83 43.29 3.53 -3.49
CA ILE A 83 42.95 2.79 -2.26
C ILE A 83 43.24 1.29 -2.40
N LEU A 84 42.92 0.69 -3.55
CA LEU A 84 43.25 -0.71 -3.86
C LEU A 84 44.77 -0.95 -3.86
N LYS A 85 45.54 -0.03 -4.46
CA LYS A 85 47.00 -0.12 -4.54
C LYS A 85 47.66 0.01 -3.17
N GLU A 86 47.16 0.88 -2.29
CA GLU A 86 47.60 0.95 -0.90
C GLU A 86 47.21 -0.31 -0.12
N ALA A 87 45.99 -0.82 -0.26
CA ALA A 87 45.53 -2.03 0.42
C ALA A 87 46.39 -3.26 0.04
N CYS A 88 46.67 -3.47 -1.25
CA CYS A 88 47.55 -4.53 -1.72
C CYS A 88 49.01 -4.34 -1.27
N SER A 89 49.50 -3.08 -1.19
CA SER A 89 50.83 -2.77 -0.66
C SER A 89 50.93 -3.12 0.83
N VAL A 90 49.92 -2.79 1.63
CA VAL A 90 49.82 -3.15 3.05
C VAL A 90 49.73 -4.68 3.21
N GLU A 91 48.94 -5.38 2.40
CA GLU A 91 48.86 -6.85 2.43
C GLU A 91 50.22 -7.49 2.11
N HIS A 92 50.90 -7.02 1.07
CA HIS A 92 52.22 -7.52 0.69
C HIS A 92 53.26 -7.25 1.80
N HIS A 93 53.27 -6.05 2.37
CA HIS A 93 54.18 -5.72 3.48
C HIS A 93 53.88 -6.56 4.73
N LEU A 94 52.61 -6.83 5.04
CA LEU A 94 52.21 -7.72 6.15
C LEU A 94 52.60 -9.19 5.88
N LYS A 95 52.45 -9.68 4.65
CA LYS A 95 52.94 -11.01 4.22
C LYS A 95 54.46 -11.12 4.39
N LEU A 96 55.22 -10.17 3.83
CA LEU A 96 56.68 -10.14 3.94
C LEU A 96 57.15 -10.08 5.40
N LYS A 97 56.48 -9.28 6.24
CA LYS A 97 56.78 -9.15 7.67
C LYS A 97 56.42 -10.42 8.46
N ARG A 98 55.35 -11.14 8.07
CA ARG A 98 54.97 -12.45 8.63
C ARG A 98 55.98 -13.54 8.28
N GLU A 99 56.52 -13.53 7.07
CA GLU A 99 57.55 -14.49 6.64
C GLU A 99 58.91 -14.19 7.26
N ASN A 100 59.34 -12.92 7.30
CA ASN A 100 60.53 -12.50 8.03
C ASN A 100 60.45 -12.89 9.51
N LEU A 101 59.30 -12.65 10.18
CA LEU A 101 59.08 -13.12 11.54
C LEU A 101 59.16 -14.66 11.65
N ARG A 102 58.56 -15.42 10.72
CA ARG A 102 58.69 -16.89 10.69
C ARG A 102 60.13 -17.34 10.55
N HIS A 103 60.93 -16.73 9.67
CA HIS A 103 62.34 -17.06 9.51
C HIS A 103 63.18 -16.70 10.75
N SER A 104 62.95 -15.52 11.35
CA SER A 104 63.61 -15.16 12.61
C SER A 104 63.22 -16.11 13.75
N PHE A 105 61.95 -16.49 13.88
CA PHE A 105 61.53 -17.45 14.92
C PHE A 105 62.01 -18.88 14.65
N ALA A 106 62.14 -19.32 13.39
CA ALA A 106 62.76 -20.60 13.06
C ALA A 106 64.24 -20.63 13.47
N ALA A 107 64.98 -19.54 13.26
CA ALA A 107 66.37 -19.41 13.71
C ALA A 107 66.51 -19.40 15.24
N ILE A 108 65.57 -18.75 15.95
CA ILE A 108 65.54 -18.68 17.42
C ILE A 108 65.07 -20.00 18.07
N ALA A 109 64.22 -20.77 17.40
CA ALA A 109 63.70 -22.04 17.92
C ALA A 109 64.75 -23.18 17.92
N GLY A 110 65.77 -23.11 17.06
CA GLY A 110 66.79 -24.16 16.92
C GLY A 110 67.49 -24.58 18.21
N PRO A 111 67.95 -23.64 19.07
CA PRO A 111 68.66 -23.97 20.32
C PRO A 111 67.76 -24.22 21.55
N LEU A 112 66.45 -23.93 21.49
CA LEU A 112 65.58 -23.84 22.67
C LEU A 112 64.73 -25.12 22.88
N GLN A 113 65.37 -26.20 23.34
CA GLN A 113 64.69 -27.45 23.74
C GLN A 113 64.29 -27.52 25.23
N ASN A 114 64.28 -26.38 25.94
CA ASN A 114 63.88 -26.30 27.35
C ASN A 114 62.45 -25.73 27.47
N GLU A 115 61.69 -26.15 28.49
CA GLU A 115 60.23 -25.87 28.59
C GLU A 115 59.84 -24.38 28.56
N GLU A 116 60.68 -23.50 29.11
CA GLU A 116 60.45 -22.04 29.06
C GLU A 116 60.40 -21.50 27.62
N GLY A 117 61.24 -22.03 26.73
CA GLY A 117 61.24 -21.66 25.31
C GLY A 117 59.93 -22.07 24.62
N LEU A 118 59.38 -23.24 24.99
CA LEU A 118 58.09 -23.72 24.48
C LEU A 118 56.91 -22.84 24.97
N SER A 119 57.02 -22.28 26.18
CA SER A 119 56.05 -21.31 26.72
C SER A 119 56.08 -19.99 25.94
N ILE A 120 57.27 -19.45 25.66
CA ILE A 120 57.45 -18.23 24.87
C ILE A 120 56.92 -18.41 23.44
N VAL A 121 57.21 -19.56 22.80
CA VAL A 121 56.67 -19.90 21.47
C VAL A 121 55.14 -20.00 21.48
N LYS A 122 54.52 -20.60 22.51
CA LYS A 122 53.05 -20.61 22.67
C LYS A 122 52.47 -19.19 22.82
N MET A 123 53.12 -18.32 23.58
CA MET A 123 52.69 -16.93 23.77
C MET A 123 52.78 -16.10 22.48
N LEU A 124 53.83 -16.32 21.67
CA LEU A 124 53.99 -15.69 20.36
C LEU A 124 53.01 -16.22 19.31
N LEU A 125 52.71 -17.53 19.33
CA LEU A 125 51.64 -18.11 18.50
C LEU A 125 50.28 -17.49 18.86
N LEU A 126 49.96 -17.33 20.16
CA LEU A 126 48.78 -16.61 20.62
C LEU A 126 48.75 -15.15 20.13
N LEU A 127 49.87 -14.43 20.16
CA LEU A 127 49.96 -13.07 19.60
C LEU A 127 49.70 -13.03 18.08
N THR A 128 50.21 -13.99 17.30
CA THR A 128 49.92 -14.06 15.86
C THR A 128 48.49 -14.50 15.54
N SER A 129 47.84 -15.24 16.45
CA SER A 129 46.40 -15.52 16.40
C SER A 129 45.59 -14.25 16.71
N PHE A 130 46.02 -13.46 17.71
CA PHE A 130 45.35 -12.24 18.11
C PHE A 130 45.43 -11.12 17.05
N THR A 131 46.56 -10.99 16.34
CA THR A 131 46.64 -10.08 15.18
C THR A 131 45.79 -10.58 14.01
N GLY A 132 45.68 -11.90 13.81
CA GLY A 132 44.74 -12.50 12.86
C GLY A 132 43.27 -12.19 13.21
N PHE A 133 42.90 -12.27 14.50
CA PHE A 133 41.56 -11.93 14.99
C PHE A 133 41.23 -10.43 14.84
N LEU A 134 42.19 -9.55 15.11
CA LEU A 134 42.05 -8.11 14.86
C LEU A 134 41.92 -7.79 13.37
N LEU A 135 42.71 -8.45 12.51
CA LEU A 135 42.59 -8.32 11.05
C LEU A 135 41.22 -8.84 10.56
N GLN A 136 40.74 -9.97 11.08
CA GLN A 136 39.41 -10.50 10.75
C GLN A 136 38.29 -9.55 11.20
N LYS A 137 38.41 -8.90 12.36
CA LYS A 137 37.47 -7.84 12.78
C LYS A 137 37.57 -6.59 11.93
N ALA A 138 38.77 -6.19 11.49
CA ALA A 138 38.94 -5.07 10.56
C ALA A 138 38.31 -5.36 9.19
N ILE A 139 38.51 -6.57 8.65
CA ILE A 139 37.89 -7.04 7.41
C ILE A 139 36.35 -7.11 7.55
N LEU A 140 35.82 -7.59 8.68
CA LEU A 140 34.38 -7.59 8.94
C LEU A 140 33.80 -6.18 9.11
N ALA A 141 34.55 -5.25 9.70
CA ALA A 141 34.16 -3.84 9.77
C ALA A 141 34.16 -3.17 8.39
N LEU A 142 35.18 -3.44 7.55
CA LEU A 142 35.23 -3.03 6.15
C LEU A 142 34.08 -3.64 5.35
N ALA A 143 33.80 -4.93 5.48
CA ALA A 143 32.66 -5.58 4.83
C ALA A 143 31.30 -5.02 5.30
N SER A 144 31.19 -4.57 6.54
CA SER A 144 30.02 -3.84 7.05
C SER A 144 29.92 -2.43 6.48
N LEU A 145 31.04 -1.73 6.29
CA LEU A 145 31.12 -0.41 5.64
C LEU A 145 30.78 -0.49 4.14
N LEU A 146 31.24 -1.54 3.44
CA LEU A 146 30.90 -1.80 2.03
C LEU A 146 29.39 -1.97 1.81
N GLN A 147 28.60 -2.39 2.82
CA GLN A 147 27.14 -2.46 2.74
C GLN A 147 26.43 -1.08 2.76
N TYR A 148 27.18 0.01 2.97
CA TYR A 148 26.70 1.39 2.82
C TYR A 148 27.06 2.00 1.46
N ILE A 149 27.92 1.35 0.66
CA ILE A 149 28.16 1.77 -0.73
C ILE A 149 26.96 1.35 -1.60
N PRO A 150 26.38 2.28 -2.40
CA PRO A 150 25.36 1.94 -3.40
C PRO A 150 25.85 0.84 -4.35
N GLY A 151 24.96 -0.04 -4.80
CA GLY A 151 25.32 -1.18 -5.65
C GLY A 151 25.61 -2.46 -4.87
N ILE A 152 26.61 -2.49 -3.97
CA ILE A 152 27.03 -3.72 -3.25
C ILE A 152 25.86 -4.39 -2.49
N LYS A 153 24.91 -3.59 -2.00
CA LYS A 153 23.69 -4.06 -1.33
C LYS A 153 22.76 -4.91 -2.21
N SER A 154 22.81 -4.79 -3.54
CA SER A 154 22.01 -5.61 -4.46
C SER A 154 22.63 -7.00 -4.70
N LEU A 155 23.96 -7.10 -4.65
CA LEU A 155 24.72 -8.34 -4.90
C LEU A 155 24.65 -9.33 -3.72
N VAL A 156 24.70 -8.83 -2.48
CA VAL A 156 24.60 -9.68 -1.27
C VAL A 156 23.14 -10.06 -0.95
N SER A 157 22.18 -9.35 -1.54
CA SER A 157 20.77 -9.77 -1.55
C SER A 157 20.63 -11.04 -2.38
N LYS A 158 20.48 -12.20 -1.71
CA LYS A 158 19.93 -13.40 -2.36
C LYS A 158 18.53 -13.05 -2.87
N GLN A 159 18.42 -12.72 -4.17
CA GLN A 159 17.14 -12.53 -4.83
C GLN A 159 16.33 -13.82 -4.69
N LYS A 160 15.35 -13.81 -3.79
CA LYS A 160 14.26 -14.79 -3.82
C LYS A 160 13.61 -14.64 -5.20
N ALA A 161 13.41 -15.75 -5.90
CA ALA A 161 12.73 -15.75 -7.18
C ALA A 161 11.39 -14.98 -7.05
N PRO A 162 11.03 -14.14 -8.04
CA PRO A 162 9.87 -13.26 -7.93
C PRO A 162 8.59 -14.06 -7.67
N VAL A 163 7.90 -13.70 -6.58
CA VAL A 163 6.64 -14.34 -6.20
C VAL A 163 5.63 -14.16 -7.33
N THR A 164 5.16 -15.28 -7.86
CA THR A 164 4.19 -15.35 -8.95
C THR A 164 2.84 -15.74 -8.37
N TYR A 165 1.84 -14.89 -8.55
CA TYR A 165 0.48 -15.03 -7.99
C TYR A 165 -0.51 -15.68 -8.96
N SER A 166 -0.21 -15.71 -10.26
CA SER A 166 -1.05 -16.33 -11.29
C SER A 166 -0.24 -16.66 -12.54
N HIS A 167 -0.85 -17.36 -13.50
CA HIS A 167 -0.23 -17.75 -14.77
C HIS A 167 -1.10 -17.40 -15.98
N LYS A 168 -1.74 -16.23 -15.95
CA LYS A 168 -2.55 -15.72 -17.08
C LYS A 168 -1.62 -15.34 -18.25
N LYS A 169 -2.11 -15.50 -19.48
CA LYS A 169 -1.41 -15.17 -20.72
C LYS A 169 -2.34 -14.50 -21.71
N GLY A 170 -1.78 -13.71 -22.62
CA GLY A 170 -2.52 -13.06 -23.70
C GLY A 170 -3.41 -11.90 -23.21
N LEU A 171 -2.94 -11.15 -22.21
CA LEU A 171 -3.63 -9.94 -21.75
C LEU A 171 -3.69 -8.87 -22.85
N GLU A 172 -4.85 -8.24 -22.97
CA GLU A 172 -5.10 -7.17 -23.95
C GLU A 172 -4.42 -5.87 -23.49
N CYS A 173 -3.92 -5.07 -24.44
CA CYS A 173 -3.09 -3.91 -24.11
C CYS A 173 -3.92 -2.76 -23.50
N ILE A 174 -3.69 -2.45 -22.22
CA ILE A 174 -4.36 -1.35 -21.50
C ILE A 174 -3.64 0.01 -21.61
N SER A 175 -2.48 0.07 -22.29
CA SER A 175 -1.66 1.28 -22.44
C SER A 175 -2.45 2.55 -22.86
N PRO A 176 -3.45 2.50 -23.76
CA PRO A 176 -4.26 3.67 -24.12
C PRO A 176 -5.10 4.25 -22.97
N LEU A 177 -5.47 3.46 -21.96
CA LEU A 177 -6.25 3.92 -20.79
C LEU A 177 -5.47 4.87 -19.86
N PHE A 178 -4.15 4.98 -20.06
CA PHE A 178 -3.23 5.84 -19.32
C PHE A 178 -2.59 6.90 -20.24
N SER A 179 -3.32 7.34 -21.26
CA SER A 179 -2.91 8.39 -22.19
C SER A 179 -3.63 9.70 -21.89
N THR A 180 -2.97 10.83 -22.15
CA THR A 180 -3.57 12.16 -21.91
C THR A 180 -4.77 12.40 -22.82
N VAL A 181 -5.88 12.82 -22.22
CA VAL A 181 -7.12 13.18 -22.90
C VAL A 181 -7.33 14.70 -22.89
N GLN A 182 -8.31 15.18 -23.65
CA GLN A 182 -8.80 16.55 -23.54
C GLN A 182 -10.00 16.62 -22.61
N GLU A 183 -10.16 17.74 -21.90
CA GLU A 183 -11.38 17.99 -21.12
C GLU A 183 -12.58 18.29 -22.03
N THR A 184 -13.78 17.99 -21.53
CA THR A 184 -15.05 18.17 -22.24
C THR A 184 -15.95 19.15 -21.45
N PRO A 185 -15.62 20.46 -21.43
CA PRO A 185 -16.29 21.43 -20.55
C PRO A 185 -17.70 21.81 -21.03
N GLN A 186 -18.02 21.59 -22.31
CA GLN A 186 -19.38 21.69 -22.83
C GLN A 186 -20.06 20.33 -22.70
N ALA A 187 -21.24 20.30 -22.06
CA ALA A 187 -21.92 19.05 -21.77
C ALA A 187 -22.49 18.39 -23.05
N ILE A 188 -22.10 17.15 -23.32
CA ILE A 188 -22.57 16.36 -24.47
C ILE A 188 -23.82 15.58 -24.04
N PRO A 189 -25.00 15.86 -24.60
CA PRO A 189 -26.20 15.06 -24.36
C PRO A 189 -26.17 13.78 -25.19
N VAL A 190 -26.23 12.63 -24.52
CA VAL A 190 -26.35 11.29 -25.14
C VAL A 190 -27.61 10.60 -24.63
N LYS A 191 -28.23 9.76 -25.47
CA LYS A 191 -29.45 9.04 -25.12
C LYS A 191 -29.11 7.72 -24.43
N LEU A 192 -29.70 7.50 -23.26
CA LEU A 192 -29.56 6.26 -22.52
C LEU A 192 -30.41 5.15 -23.17
N GLN A 193 -29.77 4.02 -23.48
CA GLN A 193 -30.40 2.88 -24.17
C GLN A 193 -30.70 1.78 -23.17
N GLY A 194 -31.92 1.22 -23.18
CA GLY A 194 -32.35 0.16 -22.26
C GLY A 194 -33.65 0.49 -21.52
N GLN A 195 -33.89 -0.19 -20.40
CA GLN A 195 -35.06 -0.04 -19.52
C GLN A 195 -34.62 0.51 -18.16
N ILE A 196 -34.29 1.80 -18.14
CA ILE A 196 -33.75 2.48 -16.94
C ILE A 196 -34.88 2.91 -15.99
N PRO A 197 -34.70 2.75 -14.66
CA PRO A 197 -35.68 3.22 -13.68
C PRO A 197 -35.88 4.74 -13.73
N LYS A 198 -37.13 5.20 -13.81
CA LYS A 198 -37.48 6.63 -13.92
C LYS A 198 -37.08 7.49 -12.70
N TRP A 199 -36.81 6.85 -11.57
CA TRP A 199 -36.32 7.52 -10.35
C TRP A 199 -34.83 7.84 -10.38
N LEU A 200 -34.06 7.26 -11.31
CA LEU A 200 -32.62 7.51 -11.43
C LEU A 200 -32.36 8.91 -11.99
N LYS A 201 -32.34 9.91 -11.09
CA LYS A 201 -32.14 11.33 -11.41
C LYS A 201 -31.08 11.95 -10.51
N GLY A 202 -29.98 12.39 -11.09
CA GLY A 202 -28.83 12.89 -10.34
C GLY A 202 -27.55 12.94 -11.16
N LYS A 203 -26.42 13.12 -10.48
CA LYS A 203 -25.09 13.31 -11.07
C LYS A 203 -24.16 12.22 -10.55
N LEU A 204 -23.74 11.30 -11.43
CA LEU A 204 -22.56 10.47 -11.14
C LEU A 204 -21.32 11.34 -11.36
N LEU A 205 -20.55 11.54 -10.31
CA LEU A 205 -19.26 12.21 -10.32
C LEU A 205 -18.16 11.14 -10.26
N ARG A 206 -17.08 11.32 -11.04
CA ARG A 206 -15.85 10.50 -10.93
C ARG A 206 -14.61 11.38 -11.04
N ASN A 207 -13.54 11.00 -10.36
CA ASN A 207 -12.25 11.67 -10.38
C ASN A 207 -11.14 10.70 -10.81
N GLY A 208 -10.05 11.22 -11.35
CA GLY A 208 -8.94 10.41 -11.85
C GLY A 208 -7.90 11.19 -12.65
N PRO A 209 -6.79 10.54 -13.05
CA PRO A 209 -5.71 11.17 -13.79
C PRO A 209 -6.06 11.25 -15.28
N GLY A 210 -6.14 12.47 -15.82
CA GLY A 210 -6.42 12.71 -17.25
C GLY A 210 -5.26 13.27 -18.07
N LYS A 211 -4.15 13.64 -17.43
CA LYS A 211 -2.95 14.15 -18.08
C LYS A 211 -1.68 13.59 -17.45
N PHE A 212 -0.84 12.97 -18.27
CA PHE A 212 0.31 12.14 -17.88
C PHE A 212 1.68 12.73 -18.28
N GLU A 213 1.71 13.88 -18.95
CA GLU A 213 2.94 14.58 -19.35
C GLU A 213 2.80 16.10 -19.39
N PHE A 214 3.92 16.82 -19.26
CA PHE A 214 4.02 18.27 -19.50
C PHE A 214 5.30 18.55 -20.31
N GLY A 215 5.14 19.04 -21.54
CA GLY A 215 6.24 19.21 -22.48
C GLY A 215 6.97 17.87 -22.73
N PRO A 216 8.29 17.79 -22.49
CA PRO A 216 9.04 16.54 -22.59
C PRO A 216 8.91 15.65 -21.34
N ASP A 217 8.49 16.21 -20.20
CA ASP A 217 8.50 15.53 -18.90
C ASP A 217 7.26 14.64 -18.76
N LYS A 218 7.43 13.41 -18.26
CA LYS A 218 6.35 12.44 -18.06
C LYS A 218 6.26 12.04 -16.60
N TYR A 219 5.05 11.71 -16.17
CA TYR A 219 4.81 11.07 -14.88
C TYR A 219 5.18 9.58 -14.91
N ASN A 220 5.56 9.04 -13.75
CA ASN A 220 6.03 7.67 -13.55
C ASN A 220 5.00 6.72 -12.95
N HIS A 221 4.02 7.24 -12.19
CA HIS A 221 3.03 6.45 -11.45
C HIS A 221 1.60 6.84 -11.82
N TRP A 222 0.68 5.88 -11.77
CA TRP A 222 -0.74 6.11 -12.13
C TRP A 222 -1.35 7.25 -11.30
N PHE A 223 -1.01 7.32 -10.01
CA PHE A 223 -1.51 8.34 -9.06
C PHE A 223 -0.96 9.76 -9.31
N ASP A 224 0.04 9.93 -10.19
CA ASP A 224 0.70 11.23 -10.40
C ASP A 224 -0.01 12.11 -11.46
N GLY A 225 -0.85 11.50 -12.31
CA GLY A 225 -1.50 12.23 -13.40
C GLY A 225 -2.50 13.27 -12.89
N MET A 226 -2.70 14.34 -13.66
CA MET A 226 -3.49 15.49 -13.20
C MET A 226 -4.98 15.18 -13.12
N ALA A 227 -5.60 15.58 -12.01
CA ALA A 227 -7.02 15.43 -11.71
C ALA A 227 -7.93 15.96 -12.84
N LEU A 228 -8.68 15.04 -13.44
CA LEU A 228 -9.75 15.28 -14.40
C LEU A 228 -11.07 14.84 -13.74
N MET A 229 -11.91 15.83 -13.45
CA MET A 229 -13.25 15.58 -12.90
C MET A 229 -14.19 15.23 -14.05
N HIS A 230 -14.99 14.18 -13.89
CA HIS A 230 -16.01 13.74 -14.83
C HIS A 230 -17.39 13.81 -14.16
N LYS A 231 -18.40 14.27 -14.92
CA LYS A 231 -19.81 14.27 -14.52
C LYS A 231 -20.66 13.61 -15.59
N PHE A 232 -21.59 12.77 -15.14
CA PHE A 232 -22.69 12.21 -15.92
C PHE A 232 -23.99 12.64 -15.23
N GLU A 233 -24.63 13.69 -15.74
CA GLU A 233 -25.93 14.15 -15.24
C GLU A 233 -27.04 13.34 -15.93
N ILE A 234 -27.73 12.50 -15.16
CA ILE A 234 -28.76 11.56 -15.61
C ILE A 234 -30.14 12.14 -15.32
N GLU A 235 -30.97 12.34 -16.35
CA GLU A 235 -32.34 12.81 -16.20
C GLU A 235 -33.22 12.33 -17.36
N ASP A 236 -34.37 11.73 -17.05
CA ASP A 236 -35.42 11.29 -17.99
C ASP A 236 -34.94 10.49 -19.23
N GLY A 237 -33.90 9.65 -19.04
CA GLY A 237 -33.33 8.82 -20.10
C GLY A 237 -32.31 9.53 -20.99
N ILE A 238 -31.90 10.75 -20.64
CA ILE A 238 -30.77 11.47 -21.21
C ILE A 238 -29.63 11.48 -20.19
N VAL A 239 -28.40 11.34 -20.67
CA VAL A 239 -27.19 11.57 -19.88
C VAL A 239 -26.44 12.73 -20.51
N LYS A 240 -26.10 13.76 -19.72
CA LYS A 240 -25.22 14.85 -20.16
C LYS A 240 -23.85 14.59 -19.57
N TYR A 241 -22.87 14.28 -20.42
CA TYR A 241 -21.49 14.07 -20.01
C TYR A 241 -20.68 15.36 -20.11
N SER A 242 -19.86 15.66 -19.09
CA SER A 242 -18.88 16.74 -19.11
C SER A 242 -17.66 16.39 -18.29
N SER A 243 -16.47 16.90 -18.65
CA SER A 243 -15.26 16.78 -17.82
C SER A 243 -14.43 18.06 -17.81
N LYS A 244 -13.67 18.27 -16.73
CA LYS A 244 -12.82 19.47 -16.52
C LYS A 244 -11.61 19.14 -15.66
N PHE A 245 -10.42 19.55 -16.08
CA PHE A 245 -9.21 19.43 -15.26
C PHE A 245 -9.30 20.35 -14.05
N LEU A 246 -8.91 19.85 -12.89
CA LEU A 246 -8.76 20.68 -11.69
C LEU A 246 -7.70 21.75 -11.96
N ARG A 247 -8.09 23.02 -11.82
CA ARG A 247 -7.17 24.16 -11.95
C ARG A 247 -6.42 24.40 -10.63
N SER A 248 -5.70 23.38 -10.17
CA SER A 248 -4.86 23.41 -8.97
C SER A 248 -3.57 24.21 -9.23
N ASP A 249 -2.86 24.62 -8.18
CA ASP A 249 -1.57 25.31 -8.34
C ASP A 249 -0.54 24.41 -9.05
N CYS A 250 -0.57 23.10 -8.82
CA CYS A 250 0.22 22.13 -9.58
C CYS A 250 -0.12 22.14 -11.07
N TYR A 251 -1.39 21.96 -11.44
CA TYR A 251 -1.82 21.95 -12.85
C TYR A 251 -1.45 23.26 -13.55
N LEU A 252 -1.71 24.40 -12.90
CA LEU A 252 -1.42 25.74 -13.44
C LEU A 252 0.08 26.02 -13.54
N THR A 253 0.88 25.60 -12.55
CA THR A 253 2.35 25.75 -12.58
C THR A 253 2.98 24.88 -13.67
N ASN A 254 2.58 23.62 -13.77
CA ASN A 254 3.13 22.70 -14.77
C ASN A 254 2.70 23.10 -16.20
N SER A 255 1.44 23.53 -16.37
CA SER A 255 0.95 24.13 -17.63
C SER A 255 1.75 25.37 -18.03
N LYS A 256 1.96 26.31 -17.11
CA LYS A 256 2.65 27.58 -17.39
C LYS A 256 4.10 27.40 -17.82
N ASN A 257 4.80 26.42 -17.23
CA ASN A 257 6.21 26.16 -17.52
C ASN A 257 6.43 25.08 -18.60
N ASN A 258 5.38 24.34 -18.99
CA ASN A 258 5.42 23.20 -19.91
C ASN A 258 6.44 22.12 -19.49
N ARG A 259 6.46 21.80 -18.20
CA ARG A 259 7.37 20.84 -17.53
C ARG A 259 6.83 20.49 -16.13
N ILE A 260 7.34 19.43 -15.49
CA ILE A 260 6.90 19.02 -14.15
C ILE A 260 7.69 19.79 -13.08
N MET A 261 7.01 20.73 -12.41
CA MET A 261 7.58 21.69 -11.43
C MET A 261 7.18 21.41 -9.98
N ILE A 262 6.21 20.54 -9.73
CA ILE A 262 5.83 20.06 -8.40
C ILE A 262 5.95 18.52 -8.39
N SER A 263 6.45 17.97 -7.29
CA SER A 263 6.60 16.52 -7.12
C SER A 263 5.27 15.89 -6.75
N GLU A 264 4.96 14.77 -7.38
CA GLU A 264 3.81 13.91 -7.09
C GLU A 264 4.28 12.65 -6.34
N PHE A 265 3.39 11.67 -6.18
CA PHE A 265 3.62 10.45 -5.39
C PHE A 265 4.85 9.65 -5.87
N GLY A 266 4.94 9.34 -7.17
CA GLY A 266 6.03 8.57 -7.80
C GLY A 266 6.93 9.38 -8.76
N THR A 267 6.74 10.69 -8.86
CA THR A 267 7.48 11.57 -9.79
C THR A 267 8.01 12.80 -9.08
N LEU A 268 9.30 13.10 -9.28
CA LEU A 268 9.90 14.33 -8.78
C LEU A 268 9.80 15.48 -9.78
N ALA A 269 9.60 16.69 -9.25
CA ALA A 269 9.86 17.92 -9.98
C ALA A 269 11.31 17.95 -10.47
N ILE A 270 11.50 18.24 -11.75
CA ILE A 270 12.86 18.40 -12.30
C ILE A 270 13.37 19.79 -11.95
N PRO A 271 14.58 19.94 -11.35
CA PRO A 271 15.16 21.25 -11.06
C PRO A 271 15.18 22.17 -12.29
N ASP A 272 14.81 23.42 -12.08
CA ASP A 272 14.64 24.42 -13.13
C ASP A 272 15.95 24.60 -13.96
N PRO A 273 15.93 24.34 -15.29
CA PRO A 273 17.10 24.47 -16.13
C PRO A 273 17.53 25.92 -16.34
N CYS A 274 16.62 26.89 -16.20
CA CYS A 274 16.91 28.31 -16.34
C CYS A 274 17.57 28.92 -15.09
N LYS A 275 17.47 28.25 -13.93
CA LYS A 275 18.28 28.58 -12.75
C LYS A 275 19.74 28.21 -12.97
N ASN A 276 20.65 29.08 -12.55
CA ASN A 276 22.09 28.84 -12.52
C ASN A 276 22.45 27.75 -11.49
N ILE A 277 23.64 27.16 -11.58
CA ILE A 277 24.08 26.04 -10.71
C ILE A 277 23.91 26.40 -9.21
N PHE A 278 24.27 27.62 -8.81
CA PHE A 278 24.10 28.10 -7.44
C PHE A 278 22.62 28.22 -7.03
N GLU A 279 21.75 28.71 -7.92
CA GLU A 279 20.31 28.84 -7.67
C GLU A 279 19.61 27.48 -7.63
N ARG A 280 20.05 26.51 -8.45
CA ARG A 280 19.60 25.11 -8.37
C ARG A 280 20.01 24.48 -7.05
N PHE A 281 21.25 24.72 -6.59
CA PHE A 281 21.74 24.27 -5.28
C PHE A 281 20.92 24.89 -4.14
N MET A 282 20.71 26.21 -4.14
CA MET A 282 19.86 26.91 -3.17
C MET A 282 18.42 26.37 -3.17
N SER A 283 17.85 26.05 -4.33
CA SER A 283 16.48 25.48 -4.41
C SER A 283 16.32 24.06 -3.87
N LYS A 284 17.40 23.38 -3.45
CA LYS A 284 17.29 22.13 -2.66
C LYS A 284 16.97 22.40 -1.18
N PHE A 285 17.23 23.62 -0.70
CA PHE A 285 16.95 24.08 0.65
C PHE A 285 15.58 24.78 0.78
N ASP A 286 14.93 25.10 -0.34
CA ASP A 286 13.50 25.42 -0.35
C ASP A 286 12.71 24.21 0.17
N LEU A 287 11.73 24.42 1.05
CA LEU A 287 10.83 23.35 1.47
C LEU A 287 10.03 22.85 0.25
N PRO A 288 9.94 21.53 0.02
CA PRO A 288 9.15 20.99 -1.09
C PRO A 288 7.72 21.50 -1.06
N LYS A 289 7.24 22.02 -2.20
CA LYS A 289 5.82 22.33 -2.35
C LYS A 289 5.02 21.04 -2.30
N GLU A 290 4.09 20.99 -1.36
CA GLU A 290 3.04 19.96 -1.29
C GLU A 290 2.16 20.04 -2.54
N THR A 291 1.79 18.89 -3.10
CA THR A 291 0.88 18.83 -4.24
C THR A 291 -0.58 19.09 -3.81
N ASP A 292 -1.28 19.86 -4.63
CA ASP A 292 -2.74 20.04 -4.58
C ASP A 292 -3.44 19.34 -5.75
N ASN A 293 -2.78 18.36 -6.40
CA ASN A 293 -3.36 17.46 -7.38
C ASN A 293 -4.40 16.52 -6.72
N CYS A 294 -5.60 17.04 -6.49
CA CYS A 294 -6.70 16.35 -5.84
C CYS A 294 -7.39 15.37 -6.81
N VAL A 295 -6.66 14.30 -7.15
CA VAL A 295 -6.98 13.32 -8.21
C VAL A 295 -7.86 12.15 -7.74
N VAL A 296 -7.94 11.89 -6.44
CA VAL A 296 -8.39 10.59 -5.92
C VAL A 296 -9.90 10.48 -5.83
N ASN A 297 -10.56 11.38 -5.10
CA ASN A 297 -11.99 11.23 -4.75
C ASN A 297 -12.74 12.57 -4.69
N PHE A 298 -14.07 12.49 -4.52
CA PHE A 298 -14.93 13.56 -4.03
C PHE A 298 -15.31 13.31 -2.56
N ALA A 299 -15.01 14.27 -1.68
CA ALA A 299 -15.46 14.30 -0.28
C ALA A 299 -16.64 15.27 -0.11
N VAL A 300 -17.54 14.98 0.84
CA VAL A 300 -18.68 15.84 1.18
C VAL A 300 -18.49 16.39 2.60
N ILE A 301 -18.44 17.70 2.77
CA ILE A 301 -18.25 18.33 4.07
C ILE A 301 -19.27 19.46 4.23
N LYS A 302 -20.12 19.38 5.26
CA LYS A 302 -21.23 20.32 5.51
C LYS A 302 -22.13 20.57 4.28
N GLY A 303 -22.35 19.53 3.47
CA GLY A 303 -23.15 19.59 2.23
C GLY A 303 -22.43 20.17 1.00
N ASP A 304 -21.22 20.69 1.16
CA ASP A 304 -20.35 21.13 0.07
C ASP A 304 -19.45 19.99 -0.44
N TYR A 305 -19.11 20.04 -1.73
CA TYR A 305 -18.33 19.01 -2.40
C TYR A 305 -16.89 19.47 -2.64
N PHE A 306 -15.94 18.61 -2.26
CA PHE A 306 -14.51 18.84 -2.40
C PHE A 306 -13.90 17.71 -3.22
N VAL A 307 -12.93 17.99 -4.08
CA VAL A 307 -12.00 16.96 -4.54
C VAL A 307 -10.80 16.89 -3.61
N SER A 308 -10.28 15.67 -3.39
CA SER A 308 -9.19 15.39 -2.47
C SER A 308 -8.10 14.48 -3.07
N THR A 309 -6.93 14.54 -2.44
CA THR A 309 -5.86 13.55 -2.48
C THR A 309 -5.37 13.35 -1.03
N GLU A 310 -4.27 12.65 -0.80
CA GLU A 310 -3.80 12.28 0.56
C GLU A 310 -2.91 13.36 1.25
N THR A 311 -2.87 14.57 0.68
CA THR A 311 -2.15 15.73 1.25
C THR A 311 -3.06 16.53 2.19
N SER A 312 -2.64 17.71 2.68
CA SER A 312 -3.55 18.58 3.44
C SER A 312 -4.45 19.45 2.57
N GLN A 313 -4.29 19.43 1.24
CA GLN A 313 -5.00 20.31 0.31
C GLN A 313 -6.28 19.64 -0.21
N MET A 314 -7.35 20.43 -0.36
CA MET A 314 -8.60 20.06 -1.01
C MET A 314 -9.13 21.26 -1.82
N HIS A 315 -9.92 21.00 -2.86
CA HIS A 315 -10.57 22.06 -3.64
C HIS A 315 -12.09 21.89 -3.63
N LYS A 316 -12.83 22.94 -3.27
CA LYS A 316 -14.30 22.97 -3.37
C LYS A 316 -14.71 23.03 -4.85
N VAL A 317 -15.69 22.24 -5.27
CA VAL A 317 -16.07 22.13 -6.68
C VAL A 317 -17.53 22.52 -6.90
N ASP A 318 -17.78 23.30 -7.96
CA ASP A 318 -19.12 23.48 -8.49
C ASP A 318 -19.60 22.22 -9.23
N LEU A 319 -20.67 21.57 -8.78
CA LEU A 319 -21.18 20.37 -9.45
C LEU A 319 -21.90 20.65 -10.78
N ASP A 320 -22.22 21.90 -11.08
CA ASP A 320 -22.87 22.29 -12.33
C ASP A 320 -21.83 22.65 -13.41
N THR A 321 -20.75 23.36 -13.06
CA THR A 321 -19.68 23.77 -14.00
C THR A 321 -18.36 22.99 -13.91
N LEU A 322 -18.20 22.10 -12.92
CA LEU A 322 -16.94 21.42 -12.54
C LEU A 322 -15.77 22.37 -12.26
N GLU A 323 -16.06 23.57 -11.74
CA GLU A 323 -15.03 24.58 -11.42
C GLU A 323 -14.60 24.53 -9.97
N SER A 324 -13.28 24.60 -9.75
CA SER A 324 -12.70 24.88 -8.44
C SER A 324 -13.15 26.27 -7.97
N LYS A 325 -13.66 26.35 -6.74
CA LYS A 325 -13.97 27.58 -6.02
C LYS A 325 -12.82 27.91 -5.07
N GLU A 326 -13.03 27.77 -3.77
CA GLU A 326 -11.99 27.86 -2.74
C GLU A 326 -11.07 26.64 -2.76
N LYS A 327 -9.77 26.88 -2.54
CA LYS A 327 -8.84 25.86 -2.04
C LYS A 327 -8.88 25.90 -0.51
N VAL A 328 -8.90 24.74 0.12
CA VAL A 328 -9.02 24.55 1.56
C VAL A 328 -7.90 23.64 2.04
N ASN A 329 -7.33 23.95 3.21
CA ASN A 329 -6.13 23.30 3.71
C ASN A 329 -6.34 22.86 5.16
N TRP A 330 -6.29 21.55 5.43
CA TRP A 330 -6.53 20.99 6.77
C TRP A 330 -5.63 21.63 7.85
N LYS A 331 -4.41 22.05 7.51
CA LYS A 331 -3.42 22.67 8.42
C LYS A 331 -3.88 23.99 9.04
N GLU A 332 -4.87 24.66 8.46
CA GLU A 332 -5.43 25.91 8.96
C GLU A 332 -6.48 25.69 10.06
N TYR A 333 -6.95 24.45 10.23
CA TYR A 333 -8.05 24.10 11.14
C TYR A 333 -7.63 23.05 12.18
N VAL A 334 -6.85 22.05 11.77
CA VAL A 334 -6.39 20.93 12.62
C VAL A 334 -4.91 20.63 12.39
N ALA A 335 -4.24 20.17 13.45
CA ALA A 335 -2.79 19.96 13.48
C ALA A 335 -2.34 18.67 12.74
N VAL A 336 -2.66 18.56 11.46
CA VAL A 336 -2.34 17.40 10.58
C VAL A 336 -1.57 17.83 9.33
N ASN A 337 -0.68 16.96 8.86
CA ASN A 337 0.14 17.15 7.67
C ASN A 337 -0.56 16.72 6.36
N GLY A 338 -1.60 15.89 6.47
CA GLY A 338 -2.47 15.42 5.38
C GLY A 338 -3.60 14.55 5.93
N ALA A 339 -4.62 14.28 5.12
CA ALA A 339 -5.78 13.44 5.49
C ALA A 339 -6.17 12.50 4.34
N THR A 340 -6.86 11.39 4.62
CA THR A 340 -7.21 10.43 3.55
C THR A 340 -8.24 10.98 2.57
N ALA A 341 -8.28 10.41 1.36
CA ALA A 341 -9.35 10.63 0.39
C ALA A 341 -10.66 9.86 0.72
N HIS A 342 -10.70 9.12 1.83
CA HIS A 342 -11.80 8.24 2.24
C HIS A 342 -12.38 8.62 3.63
N PRO A 343 -12.91 9.85 3.80
CA PRO A 343 -13.65 10.21 5.00
C PRO A 343 -14.94 9.39 5.12
N HIS A 344 -15.37 9.15 6.36
CA HIS A 344 -16.67 8.55 6.68
C HIS A 344 -17.65 9.62 7.18
N TYR A 345 -18.95 9.31 7.07
CA TYR A 345 -20.03 10.23 7.40
C TYR A 345 -21.03 9.57 8.36
N ASP A 346 -21.44 10.29 9.41
CA ASP A 346 -22.63 9.94 10.19
C ASP A 346 -23.91 10.57 9.58
N PRO A 347 -25.11 10.04 9.87
CA PRO A 347 -26.36 10.48 9.22
C PRO A 347 -26.77 11.94 9.47
N ASP A 348 -26.15 12.63 10.43
CA ASP A 348 -26.37 14.05 10.71
C ASP A 348 -25.47 14.98 9.86
N GLY A 349 -24.50 14.42 9.13
CA GLY A 349 -23.49 15.16 8.37
C GLY A 349 -22.18 15.41 9.12
N THR A 350 -21.97 14.82 10.29
CA THR A 350 -20.64 14.77 10.94
C THR A 350 -19.68 13.97 10.07
N VAL A 351 -18.50 14.54 9.81
CA VAL A 351 -17.45 13.90 8.98
C VAL A 351 -16.31 13.40 9.87
N TYR A 352 -15.88 12.16 9.67
CA TYR A 352 -14.69 11.59 10.27
C TYR A 352 -13.62 11.35 9.19
N ASN A 353 -12.36 11.63 9.49
CA ASN A 353 -11.24 11.29 8.61
C ASN A 353 -9.99 10.92 9.43
N MET A 354 -9.03 10.22 8.84
CA MET A 354 -7.72 9.96 9.41
C MET A 354 -6.68 10.91 8.82
N GLY A 355 -5.76 11.43 9.64
CA GLY A 355 -4.66 12.27 9.18
C GLY A 355 -3.38 12.15 10.01
N ASN A 356 -2.22 12.26 9.36
CA ASN A 356 -0.92 12.17 10.01
C ASN A 356 -0.50 13.50 10.64
N SER A 357 0.25 13.49 11.74
CA SER A 357 0.92 14.68 12.26
C SER A 357 2.41 14.40 12.52
N TYR A 358 3.29 15.32 12.14
CA TYR A 358 4.74 15.21 12.25
C TYR A 358 5.28 16.33 13.15
N GLY A 359 5.95 15.96 14.25
CA GLY A 359 6.52 16.91 15.20
C GLY A 359 7.94 16.55 15.65
N THR A 360 8.49 17.34 16.57
CA THR A 360 9.84 17.18 17.13
C THR A 360 10.11 15.85 17.83
N HIS A 361 9.05 15.10 18.15
CA HIS A 361 9.10 13.79 18.81
C HIS A 361 8.69 12.63 17.88
N GLY A 362 8.67 12.88 16.56
CA GLY A 362 8.23 11.93 15.53
C GLY A 362 6.77 12.11 15.10
N SER A 363 6.20 11.07 14.49
CA SER A 363 4.84 11.04 13.96
C SER A 363 3.78 10.62 14.98
N ASN A 364 2.53 10.96 14.66
CA ASN A 364 1.29 10.42 15.24
C ASN A 364 0.22 10.27 14.15
N TYR A 365 -0.75 9.38 14.36
CA TYR A 365 -1.99 9.31 13.61
C TYR A 365 -3.09 10.06 14.36
N ASN A 366 -4.02 10.69 13.66
CA ASN A 366 -5.06 11.52 14.28
C ASN A 366 -6.41 11.20 13.64
N ILE A 367 -7.42 10.96 14.47
CA ILE A 367 -8.82 10.92 14.05
C ILE A 367 -9.31 12.36 14.06
N ILE A 368 -9.64 12.87 12.88
CA ILE A 368 -10.23 14.18 12.65
C ILE A 368 -11.75 14.03 12.71
N ARG A 369 -12.43 14.93 13.42
CA ARG A 369 -13.89 15.08 13.37
C ARG A 369 -14.23 16.50 12.85
N VAL A 370 -15.17 16.61 11.92
CA VAL A 370 -15.76 17.88 11.49
C VAL A 370 -17.25 17.85 11.86
N PRO A 371 -17.76 18.82 12.64
CA PRO A 371 -19.16 18.87 13.03
C PRO A 371 -20.07 19.14 11.82
N PRO A 372 -21.36 18.77 11.92
CA PRO A 372 -22.34 18.96 10.84
C PRO A 372 -22.62 20.45 10.60
N GLN A 373 -23.34 20.76 9.52
CA GLN A 373 -23.68 22.13 9.18
C GLN A 373 -24.67 22.71 10.20
N THR A 374 -24.33 23.86 10.80
CA THR A 374 -25.25 24.61 11.67
C THR A 374 -26.19 25.48 10.83
N SER A 375 -27.30 25.93 11.42
CA SER A 375 -28.30 26.76 10.72
C SER A 375 -27.86 28.21 10.40
N GLN A 376 -26.57 28.54 10.56
CA GLN A 376 -25.98 29.86 10.31
C GLN A 376 -25.17 29.80 9.00
N PRO A 377 -25.63 30.41 7.88
CA PRO A 377 -25.04 30.23 6.55
C PRO A 377 -23.80 31.10 6.32
N SER A 378 -22.79 31.01 7.18
CA SER A 378 -21.57 31.83 7.10
C SER A 378 -20.26 31.19 7.61
N ASP A 379 -20.31 30.02 8.24
CA ASP A 379 -19.09 29.33 8.71
C ASP A 379 -18.31 28.69 7.56
N SER A 380 -16.97 28.72 7.63
CA SER A 380 -16.13 28.08 6.61
C SER A 380 -16.26 26.55 6.64
N SER A 381 -15.91 25.95 5.51
CA SER A 381 -16.14 24.53 5.21
C SER A 381 -15.56 23.56 6.24
N LEU A 382 -14.43 23.92 6.89
CA LEU A 382 -13.80 23.14 7.98
C LEU A 382 -13.93 23.77 9.38
N GLN A 383 -14.73 24.83 9.55
CA GLN A 383 -14.87 25.51 10.84
C GLN A 383 -15.36 24.54 11.93
N GLY A 384 -14.67 24.52 13.08
CA GLY A 384 -14.96 23.59 14.18
C GLY A 384 -14.41 22.17 13.99
N ALA A 385 -13.62 21.89 12.94
CA ALA A 385 -12.87 20.64 12.84
C ALA A 385 -11.90 20.49 14.02
N GLU A 386 -11.77 19.29 14.56
CA GLU A 386 -10.95 18.96 15.72
C GLU A 386 -10.20 17.64 15.54
N VAL A 387 -9.13 17.45 16.32
CA VAL A 387 -8.52 16.13 16.51
C VAL A 387 -9.20 15.46 17.71
N LEU A 388 -10.08 14.51 17.42
CA LEU A 388 -10.85 13.75 18.41
C LEU A 388 -9.96 12.78 19.22
N CYS A 389 -8.93 12.21 18.58
CA CYS A 389 -8.01 11.27 19.20
C CYS A 389 -6.67 11.23 18.45
N THR A 390 -5.57 11.09 19.17
CA THR A 390 -4.21 10.91 18.62
C THR A 390 -3.67 9.54 19.02
N ILE A 391 -3.34 8.71 18.05
CA ILE A 391 -2.76 7.37 18.19
C ILE A 391 -1.25 7.46 17.90
N GLN A 392 -0.42 6.84 18.74
CA GLN A 392 1.03 6.81 18.54
C GLN A 392 1.45 5.54 17.76
N PRO A 393 2.21 5.67 16.66
CA PRO A 393 2.86 4.57 15.98
C PRO A 393 3.81 3.80 16.89
N GLU A 394 4.00 2.50 16.64
CA GLU A 394 5.08 1.72 17.26
C GLU A 394 6.45 2.36 17.01
N ASN A 395 6.65 2.86 15.79
CA ASN A 395 7.86 3.54 15.38
C ASN A 395 7.54 4.93 14.88
N ARG A 396 7.74 5.94 15.73
CA ARG A 396 7.45 7.35 15.42
C ARG A 396 8.38 7.97 14.35
N MET A 397 9.34 7.21 13.82
CA MET A 397 10.13 7.56 12.62
C MET A 397 9.79 6.72 11.39
N LYS A 398 8.92 5.72 11.54
CA LYS A 398 8.29 4.90 10.50
C LYS A 398 6.78 4.70 10.78
N PRO A 399 5.93 5.72 10.59
CA PRO A 399 4.49 5.51 10.59
C PRO A 399 4.10 4.58 9.42
N ALA A 400 3.00 3.86 9.59
CA ALA A 400 2.37 3.13 8.50
C ALA A 400 1.75 4.10 7.48
N TYR A 401 1.77 3.69 6.21
CA TYR A 401 0.87 4.19 5.19
C TYR A 401 -0.52 3.58 5.37
N TYR A 402 -1.57 4.35 5.16
CA TYR A 402 -2.97 3.93 5.18
C TYR A 402 -3.76 4.83 4.22
N HIS A 403 -4.78 4.26 3.60
CA HIS A 403 -5.56 4.89 2.54
C HIS A 403 -7.03 5.11 2.95
N SER A 404 -7.54 4.23 3.81
CA SER A 404 -8.87 4.32 4.42
C SER A 404 -8.80 3.82 5.88
N PHE A 405 -9.95 3.74 6.55
CA PHE A 405 -10.09 3.23 7.92
C PHE A 405 -11.48 2.60 8.10
N GLY A 406 -11.73 1.92 9.21
CA GLY A 406 -13.06 1.39 9.53
C GLY A 406 -13.86 2.36 10.40
N MET A 407 -15.18 2.44 10.19
CA MET A 407 -16.10 3.13 11.11
C MET A 407 -17.36 2.28 11.33
N SER A 408 -17.77 2.14 12.59
CA SER A 408 -19.03 1.54 13.02
C SER A 408 -19.97 2.59 13.64
N GLU A 409 -21.12 2.17 14.16
CA GLU A 409 -22.08 3.05 14.84
C GLU A 409 -21.45 3.81 16.03
N ASN A 410 -20.51 3.22 16.76
CA ASN A 410 -19.88 3.83 17.95
C ASN A 410 -18.34 3.97 17.90
N TYR A 411 -17.66 3.37 16.93
CA TYR A 411 -16.19 3.29 16.91
C TYR A 411 -15.56 3.67 15.58
N VAL A 412 -14.36 4.23 15.65
CA VAL A 412 -13.40 4.33 14.55
C VAL A 412 -12.33 3.27 14.77
N ILE A 413 -11.97 2.55 13.70
CA ILE A 413 -11.02 1.45 13.68
C ILE A 413 -9.88 1.80 12.72
N PHE A 414 -8.74 2.19 13.28
CA PHE A 414 -7.52 2.46 12.53
C PHE A 414 -6.67 1.19 12.40
N ILE A 415 -6.18 0.88 11.20
CA ILE A 415 -5.40 -0.31 10.90
C ILE A 415 -3.96 0.09 10.53
N GLU A 416 -3.02 -0.11 11.45
CA GLU A 416 -1.59 0.12 11.25
C GLU A 416 -1.00 -1.08 10.51
N GLN A 417 -0.79 -0.93 9.20
CA GLN A 417 -0.30 -2.00 8.32
C GLN A 417 1.24 -1.97 8.13
N PRO A 418 1.88 -3.12 7.82
CA PRO A 418 3.32 -3.21 7.54
C PRO A 418 3.84 -2.52 6.27
N VAL A 419 3.11 -1.58 5.68
CA VAL A 419 3.63 -0.63 4.67
C VAL A 419 4.12 0.60 5.42
N GLN A 420 5.44 0.75 5.57
CA GLN A 420 6.09 1.74 6.43
C GLN A 420 6.62 2.93 5.61
N ILE A 421 6.38 4.16 6.08
CA ILE A 421 6.88 5.41 5.48
C ILE A 421 8.20 5.80 6.15
N LYS A 422 9.32 5.80 5.43
CA LYS A 422 10.59 6.33 5.95
C LYS A 422 10.60 7.87 5.97
N LEU A 423 10.18 8.48 7.07
CA LEU A 423 10.11 9.95 7.20
C LEU A 423 11.44 10.65 6.91
N TRP A 424 12.59 10.05 7.26
CA TRP A 424 13.90 10.63 6.94
C TRP A 424 14.17 10.72 5.43
N GLU A 425 13.72 9.75 4.63
CA GLU A 425 13.89 9.78 3.18
C GLU A 425 12.91 10.78 2.53
N VAL A 426 11.70 10.95 3.09
CA VAL A 426 10.76 12.02 2.69
C VAL A 426 11.33 13.41 2.99
N ILE A 427 11.86 13.63 4.20
CA ILE A 427 12.48 14.90 4.62
C ILE A 427 13.71 15.25 3.78
N THR A 428 14.45 14.24 3.30
CA THR A 428 15.66 14.42 2.48
C THR A 428 15.41 14.23 0.97
N ALA A 429 14.17 14.22 0.51
CA ALA A 429 13.79 13.96 -0.89
C ALA A 429 14.48 14.92 -1.89
N SER A 430 14.50 16.23 -1.60
CA SER A 430 15.14 17.26 -2.46
C SER A 430 16.66 17.09 -2.62
N PHE A 431 17.31 16.46 -1.63
CA PHE A 431 18.74 16.18 -1.65
C PHE A 431 19.05 14.82 -2.27
N SER A 432 18.28 13.80 -1.91
CA SER A 432 18.49 12.39 -2.27
C SER A 432 17.97 11.99 -3.65
N GLY A 433 17.08 12.78 -4.26
CA GLY A 433 16.50 12.47 -5.57
C GLY A 433 15.49 11.32 -5.52
N LYS A 434 14.76 11.17 -4.41
CA LYS A 434 13.73 10.15 -4.19
C LYS A 434 12.32 10.72 -4.16
N SER A 435 11.37 10.03 -4.79
CA SER A 435 9.93 10.33 -4.69
C SER A 435 9.35 9.86 -3.35
N PHE A 436 8.07 10.18 -3.07
CA PHE A 436 7.39 9.68 -1.87
C PHE A 436 7.23 8.15 -1.90
N LEU A 437 6.92 7.60 -3.07
CA LEU A 437 6.86 6.16 -3.34
C LEU A 437 8.18 5.44 -2.95
N ASP A 438 9.34 6.03 -3.22
CA ASP A 438 10.64 5.42 -2.90
C ASP A 438 10.96 5.42 -1.39
N ALA A 439 10.13 6.06 -0.57
CA ALA A 439 10.16 6.01 0.90
C ALA A 439 9.14 5.02 1.50
N LEU A 440 8.25 4.42 0.72
CA LEU A 440 7.33 3.36 1.14
C LEU A 440 8.01 1.99 1.13
N ILE A 441 7.88 1.22 2.20
CA ILE A 441 8.52 -0.10 2.33
C ILE A 441 7.59 -1.12 2.98
N TRP A 442 7.43 -2.26 2.31
CA TRP A 442 6.79 -3.45 2.86
C TRP A 442 7.72 -4.18 3.84
N GLU A 443 7.35 -4.24 5.12
CA GLU A 443 8.09 -4.88 6.22
C GLU A 443 7.31 -6.09 6.80
N PRO A 444 7.17 -7.21 6.05
CA PRO A 444 6.27 -8.34 6.37
C PRO A 444 6.60 -9.10 7.66
N GLN A 445 7.71 -8.80 8.33
CA GLN A 445 8.03 -9.27 9.67
C GLN A 445 7.27 -8.54 10.79
N LEU A 446 6.60 -7.42 10.48
CA LEU A 446 5.73 -6.70 11.42
C LEU A 446 4.32 -7.29 11.37
N ASN A 447 3.66 -7.35 12.52
CA ASN A 447 2.24 -7.68 12.60
C ASN A 447 1.40 -6.45 12.22
N THR A 448 0.28 -6.65 11.53
CA THR A 448 -0.75 -5.61 11.39
C THR A 448 -1.42 -5.39 12.75
N ARG A 449 -1.76 -4.14 13.09
CA ARG A 449 -2.43 -3.80 14.37
C ARG A 449 -3.74 -3.06 14.12
N PHE A 450 -4.70 -3.26 15.02
CA PHE A 450 -5.96 -2.52 15.01
C PHE A 450 -6.07 -1.67 16.27
N TYR A 451 -6.35 -0.38 16.10
CA TYR A 451 -6.60 0.58 17.16
C TYR A 451 -8.06 1.00 17.08
N ILE A 452 -8.81 0.77 18.15
CA ILE A 452 -10.25 1.03 18.21
C ILE A 452 -10.50 2.20 19.14
N VAL A 453 -11.20 3.23 18.67
CA VAL A 453 -11.47 4.47 19.39
C VAL A 453 -12.98 4.71 19.42
N ASN A 454 -13.54 4.95 20.60
CA ASN A 454 -14.95 5.36 20.72
C ASN A 454 -15.12 6.75 20.09
N LYS A 455 -15.95 6.87 19.04
CA LYS A 455 -16.05 8.09 18.24
C LYS A 455 -16.80 9.23 18.94
N HIS A 456 -17.52 8.91 20.02
CA HIS A 456 -18.24 9.89 20.83
C HIS A 456 -17.32 10.54 21.88
N THR A 457 -16.44 9.76 22.51
CA THR A 457 -15.57 10.21 23.62
C THR A 457 -14.10 10.43 23.25
N GLY A 458 -13.66 9.99 22.07
CA GLY A 458 -12.25 10.02 21.66
C GLY A 458 -11.34 9.02 22.39
N GLN A 459 -11.89 8.16 23.23
CA GLN A 459 -11.11 7.21 24.04
C GLN A 459 -10.78 5.93 23.27
N THR A 460 -9.49 5.62 23.17
CA THR A 460 -8.99 4.34 22.65
C THR A 460 -9.31 3.20 23.61
N LEU A 461 -9.79 2.07 23.09
CA LEU A 461 -9.96 0.83 23.86
C LEU A 461 -8.58 0.29 24.31
N PRO A 462 -8.45 -0.27 25.52
CA PRO A 462 -7.17 -0.77 26.03
C PRO A 462 -6.73 -2.12 25.44
N VAL A 463 -7.56 -2.73 24.58
CA VAL A 463 -7.32 -4.07 24.01
C VAL A 463 -6.36 -3.96 22.82
N GLN A 464 -5.32 -4.79 22.79
CA GLN A 464 -4.28 -4.78 21.76
C GLN A 464 -4.51 -5.89 20.71
N TYR A 465 -5.16 -5.54 19.61
CA TYR A 465 -5.45 -6.46 18.51
C TYR A 465 -4.30 -6.53 17.51
N HIS A 466 -3.87 -7.75 17.16
CA HIS A 466 -2.78 -8.02 16.23
C HIS A 466 -3.22 -9.04 15.16
N SER A 467 -2.64 -8.96 13.96
CA SER A 467 -2.80 -9.97 12.91
C SER A 467 -1.50 -10.18 12.15
N LYS A 468 -1.43 -11.28 11.40
CA LYS A 468 -0.41 -11.50 10.36
C LYS A 468 -0.38 -10.29 9.42
N ALA A 469 0.81 -9.93 8.96
CA ALA A 469 1.01 -8.92 7.92
C ALA A 469 0.06 -9.10 6.71
N PHE A 470 -0.61 -8.01 6.33
CA PHE A 470 -1.28 -7.80 5.04
C PHE A 470 -1.17 -6.34 4.62
N CYS A 471 -1.34 -6.06 3.33
CA CYS A 471 -1.53 -4.71 2.79
C CYS A 471 -3.02 -4.50 2.46
N TYR A 472 -3.54 -3.28 2.62
CA TYR A 472 -4.89 -2.89 2.20
C TYR A 472 -4.91 -1.45 1.68
N PHE A 473 -5.81 -1.18 0.74
CA PHE A 473 -6.25 0.16 0.39
C PHE A 473 -7.61 0.46 1.00
N HIS A 474 -8.62 -0.37 0.68
CA HIS A 474 -10.01 -0.08 1.03
C HIS A 474 -10.61 -0.97 2.12
N GLN A 475 -11.28 -0.32 3.06
CA GLN A 475 -12.31 -0.91 3.89
C GLN A 475 -13.60 -1.13 3.08
N ILE A 476 -14.36 -2.17 3.41
CA ILE A 476 -15.62 -2.54 2.75
C ILE A 476 -16.80 -2.07 3.61
N ASN A 477 -16.81 -2.49 4.88
CA ASN A 477 -17.72 -1.98 5.93
C ASN A 477 -17.16 -2.37 7.32
N ALA A 478 -17.71 -1.80 8.38
CA ALA A 478 -17.48 -2.23 9.76
C ALA A 478 -18.77 -2.05 10.58
N PHE A 479 -19.04 -2.94 11.53
CA PHE A 479 -20.28 -2.91 12.33
C PHE A 479 -20.14 -3.62 13.68
N GLU A 480 -21.10 -3.38 14.58
CA GLU A 480 -21.12 -3.98 15.92
C GLU A 480 -22.14 -5.13 16.00
N ASP A 481 -21.74 -6.28 16.56
CA ASP A 481 -22.62 -7.42 16.86
C ASP A 481 -22.09 -8.15 18.11
N GLN A 482 -22.98 -8.48 19.06
CA GLN A 482 -22.70 -9.24 20.30
C GLN A 482 -21.42 -8.83 21.06
N GLY A 483 -21.15 -7.52 21.17
CA GLY A 483 -19.99 -6.98 21.90
C GLY A 483 -18.66 -7.10 21.15
N CYS A 484 -18.70 -7.39 19.86
CA CYS A 484 -17.55 -7.36 18.95
C CYS A 484 -17.79 -6.35 17.82
N ILE A 485 -16.70 -5.82 17.26
CA ILE A 485 -16.73 -5.12 15.97
C ILE A 485 -16.32 -6.12 14.88
N VAL A 486 -17.14 -6.23 13.85
CA VAL A 486 -16.81 -6.92 12.59
C VAL A 486 -16.22 -5.88 11.65
N LEU A 487 -15.10 -6.21 11.00
CA LEU A 487 -14.39 -5.33 10.06
C LEU A 487 -14.05 -6.10 8.78
N ASP A 488 -14.56 -5.62 7.65
CA ASP A 488 -14.34 -6.23 6.33
C ASP A 488 -13.42 -5.35 5.48
N LEU A 489 -12.33 -5.92 4.94
CA LEU A 489 -11.28 -5.20 4.20
C LEU A 489 -10.91 -5.91 2.88
N CYS A 490 -10.52 -5.16 1.86
CA CYS A 490 -9.83 -5.69 0.68
C CYS A 490 -8.33 -5.83 0.97
N CYS A 491 -7.83 -7.08 1.07
CA CYS A 491 -6.47 -7.35 1.56
C CYS A 491 -5.58 -8.09 0.56
N PHE A 492 -4.37 -7.57 0.36
CA PHE A 492 -3.26 -8.18 -0.37
C PHE A 492 -2.28 -8.86 0.61
N ASP A 493 -1.67 -9.99 0.23
CA ASP A 493 -0.63 -10.65 1.07
C ASP A 493 0.79 -10.07 0.91
N ASP A 494 1.01 -9.11 0.01
CA ASP A 494 2.22 -8.27 0.03
C ASP A 494 1.98 -6.83 -0.45
N GLY A 495 2.94 -5.94 -0.19
CA GLY A 495 2.87 -4.51 -0.50
C GLY A 495 3.46 -4.08 -1.85
N LYS A 496 3.73 -4.98 -2.81
CA LYS A 496 4.33 -4.61 -4.12
C LYS A 496 3.38 -3.89 -5.08
N VAL A 497 2.09 -3.81 -4.75
CA VAL A 497 1.06 -3.23 -5.62
C VAL A 497 1.43 -1.83 -6.14
N PHE A 498 2.02 -0.98 -5.30
CA PHE A 498 2.53 0.35 -5.69
C PHE A 498 3.58 0.30 -6.81
N ASP A 499 4.59 -0.57 -6.73
CA ASP A 499 5.61 -0.69 -7.78
C ASP A 499 5.04 -1.23 -9.09
N ILE A 500 3.97 -2.02 -9.03
CA ILE A 500 3.36 -2.66 -10.20
C ILE A 500 2.47 -1.68 -10.97
N VAL A 501 1.79 -0.73 -10.30
CA VAL A 501 0.97 0.31 -10.97
C VAL A 501 1.76 1.57 -11.38
N ARG A 502 3.10 1.48 -11.44
CA ARG A 502 3.94 2.44 -12.18
C ARG A 502 3.56 2.44 -13.68
N LEU A 503 3.49 3.60 -14.33
CA LEU A 503 3.06 3.76 -15.73
C LEU A 503 3.94 2.96 -16.72
N GLN A 504 5.24 2.83 -16.45
CA GLN A 504 6.16 1.97 -17.22
C GLN A 504 5.75 0.49 -17.28
N ASN A 505 4.94 0.02 -16.32
CA ASN A 505 4.38 -1.33 -16.28
C ASN A 505 3.01 -1.39 -16.97
N LEU A 506 2.17 -0.36 -16.77
CA LEU A 506 0.84 -0.24 -17.36
C LEU A 506 0.87 -0.04 -18.89
N HIS A 507 1.94 0.56 -19.42
CA HIS A 507 2.16 0.72 -20.86
C HIS A 507 2.74 -0.54 -21.56
N LYS A 508 3.01 -1.64 -20.83
CA LYS A 508 3.51 -2.89 -21.44
C LYS A 508 2.42 -3.59 -22.25
N ALA A 509 2.84 -4.47 -23.15
CA ALA A 509 1.98 -5.35 -23.94
C ALA A 509 2.57 -6.76 -24.04
N GLY A 510 1.75 -7.75 -24.43
CA GLY A 510 2.17 -9.14 -24.65
C GLY A 510 2.77 -9.78 -23.40
N GLU A 511 3.80 -10.61 -23.57
CA GLU A 511 4.40 -11.37 -22.47
C GLU A 511 4.93 -10.50 -21.32
N ALA A 512 5.35 -9.26 -21.59
CA ALA A 512 5.81 -8.33 -20.57
C ALA A 512 4.66 -7.81 -19.67
N LEU A 513 3.45 -7.68 -20.24
CA LEU A 513 2.22 -7.36 -19.51
C LEU A 513 1.72 -8.59 -18.73
N ASP A 514 1.74 -9.77 -19.35
CA ASP A 514 1.43 -11.04 -18.69
C ASP A 514 2.32 -11.27 -17.46
N GLN A 515 3.64 -11.12 -17.59
CA GLN A 515 4.59 -11.19 -16.46
C GLN A 515 4.26 -10.18 -15.36
N THR A 516 3.91 -8.95 -15.73
CA THR A 516 3.58 -7.87 -14.79
C THR A 516 2.32 -8.22 -13.99
N TYR A 517 1.25 -8.67 -14.64
CA TYR A 517 0.03 -9.13 -13.98
C TYR A 517 0.24 -10.39 -13.12
N ASN A 518 1.08 -11.31 -13.59
CA ASN A 518 1.39 -12.54 -12.88
C ASN A 518 2.21 -12.30 -11.59
N MET A 519 2.90 -11.16 -11.47
CA MET A 519 3.53 -10.68 -10.24
C MET A 519 2.61 -9.81 -9.34
N LEU A 520 1.43 -9.38 -9.83
CA LEU A 520 0.50 -8.54 -9.06
C LEU A 520 -0.17 -9.37 -7.94
N PRO A 521 0.02 -9.02 -6.65
CA PRO A 521 -0.72 -9.62 -5.54
C PRO A 521 -2.21 -9.39 -5.73
N LYS A 522 -3.05 -10.37 -5.38
CA LYS A 522 -4.51 -10.28 -5.58
C LYS A 522 -5.19 -9.80 -4.30
N PRO A 523 -6.10 -8.81 -4.37
CA PRO A 523 -6.85 -8.36 -3.22
C PRO A 523 -8.02 -9.32 -2.95
N PHE A 524 -8.06 -9.89 -1.75
CA PHE A 524 -9.16 -10.76 -1.34
C PHE A 524 -9.88 -10.19 -0.12
N PRO A 525 -11.22 -10.27 -0.07
CA PRO A 525 -12.00 -9.69 1.00
C PRO A 525 -11.86 -10.54 2.27
N ARG A 526 -11.53 -9.90 3.39
CA ARG A 526 -11.22 -10.54 4.68
C ARG A 526 -12.05 -9.91 5.79
N ARG A 527 -12.72 -10.76 6.58
CA ARG A 527 -13.54 -10.41 7.74
C ARG A 527 -12.75 -10.66 9.02
N PHE A 528 -12.53 -9.60 9.80
CA PHE A 528 -11.95 -9.65 11.14
C PHE A 528 -13.06 -9.46 12.19
N VAL A 529 -12.86 -10.04 13.38
CA VAL A 529 -13.74 -9.83 14.54
C VAL A 529 -12.89 -9.34 15.71
N LEU A 530 -13.28 -8.22 16.30
CA LEU A 530 -12.52 -7.47 17.31
C LEU A 530 -13.37 -7.31 18.59
N PRO A 531 -13.18 -8.14 19.62
CA PRO A 531 -14.00 -8.12 20.84
C PRO A 531 -13.77 -6.87 21.69
N ILE A 532 -14.81 -6.02 21.80
CA ILE A 532 -14.76 -4.68 22.43
C ILE A 532 -14.30 -4.75 23.90
N THR A 533 -14.68 -5.81 24.60
CA THR A 533 -14.32 -6.03 26.02
C THR A 533 -13.74 -7.44 26.20
N VAL A 534 -12.55 -7.54 26.77
CA VAL A 534 -11.89 -8.81 27.11
C VAL A 534 -12.00 -9.07 28.61
N SER A 535 -12.60 -10.18 28.99
CA SER A 535 -12.73 -10.57 30.40
C SER A 535 -11.37 -10.90 31.02
N SER A 536 -11.13 -10.43 32.24
CA SER A 536 -9.96 -10.82 33.04
C SER A 536 -9.89 -12.33 33.32
N LYS A 537 -11.05 -13.01 33.30
CA LYS A 537 -11.16 -14.47 33.45
C LYS A 537 -10.92 -15.26 32.16
N ALA A 538 -10.76 -14.60 31.00
CA ALA A 538 -10.51 -15.30 29.74
C ALA A 538 -9.15 -15.99 29.76
N SER A 539 -9.09 -17.27 29.37
CA SER A 539 -7.85 -18.05 29.36
C SER A 539 -6.99 -17.76 28.13
N VAL A 540 -5.68 -17.99 28.23
CA VAL A 540 -4.79 -18.01 27.07
C VAL A 540 -5.23 -19.13 26.11
N GLY A 541 -5.18 -18.88 24.80
CA GLY A 541 -5.67 -19.80 23.77
C GLY A 541 -7.20 -19.82 23.60
N GLN A 542 -7.96 -19.03 24.38
CA GLN A 542 -9.40 -18.89 24.17
C GLN A 542 -9.68 -18.00 22.96
N ASN A 543 -10.45 -18.51 21.99
CA ASN A 543 -11.10 -17.68 20.97
C ASN A 543 -12.25 -16.90 21.65
N LEU A 544 -12.25 -15.58 21.47
CA LEU A 544 -13.19 -14.63 22.07
C LEU A 544 -14.32 -14.20 21.12
N ASN A 545 -14.35 -14.69 19.87
CA ASN A 545 -15.45 -14.45 18.94
C ASN A 545 -16.71 -15.25 19.36
N PRO A 546 -17.87 -14.61 19.65
CA PRO A 546 -19.14 -15.27 19.93
C PRO A 546 -20.01 -15.50 18.68
N LEU A 547 -19.63 -14.93 17.52
CA LEU A 547 -20.48 -14.79 16.34
C LEU A 547 -20.54 -16.09 15.51
N SER A 548 -21.64 -16.81 15.64
CA SER A 548 -21.85 -18.13 15.01
C SER A 548 -21.90 -18.15 13.47
N TYR A 549 -21.89 -16.99 12.82
CA TYR A 549 -22.00 -16.85 11.35
C TYR A 549 -20.67 -16.53 10.65
N THR A 550 -19.55 -16.43 11.39
CA THR A 550 -18.23 -16.11 10.82
C THR A 550 -17.14 -17.00 11.42
N LEU A 551 -16.26 -17.51 10.56
CA LEU A 551 -15.12 -18.35 10.94
C LEU A 551 -13.89 -17.56 11.41
N ALA A 552 -14.01 -16.24 11.61
CA ALA A 552 -12.93 -15.41 12.13
C ALA A 552 -12.62 -15.75 13.59
N GLU A 553 -11.37 -15.58 14.01
CA GLU A 553 -10.92 -15.88 15.37
C GLU A 553 -10.29 -14.67 16.03
N ALA A 554 -10.53 -14.52 17.34
CA ALA A 554 -9.95 -13.48 18.19
C ALA A 554 -9.34 -14.15 19.43
N VAL A 555 -8.14 -14.73 19.29
CA VAL A 555 -7.53 -15.61 20.30
C VAL A 555 -6.69 -14.80 21.29
N LYS A 556 -6.91 -15.00 22.59
CA LYS A 556 -6.09 -14.37 23.63
C LYS A 556 -4.71 -15.03 23.75
N GLU A 557 -3.65 -14.28 23.48
CA GLU A 557 -2.26 -14.74 23.58
C GLU A 557 -1.69 -14.67 25.01
N ALA A 558 -0.52 -15.28 25.21
CA ALA A 558 0.13 -15.39 26.51
C ALA A 558 0.62 -14.06 27.10
N ASP A 559 0.88 -13.05 26.25
CA ASP A 559 1.22 -11.69 26.68
C ASP A 559 0.00 -10.76 26.85
N GLY A 560 -1.22 -11.29 26.65
CA GLY A 560 -2.48 -10.58 26.80
C GLY A 560 -3.02 -9.90 25.54
N LYS A 561 -2.29 -9.93 24.41
CA LYS A 561 -2.81 -9.47 23.10
C LYS A 561 -3.92 -10.36 22.57
N ILE A 562 -4.69 -9.84 21.63
CA ILE A 562 -5.71 -10.59 20.89
C ILE A 562 -5.21 -10.83 19.47
N TRP A 563 -4.87 -12.07 19.15
CA TRP A 563 -4.50 -12.49 17.79
C TRP A 563 -5.75 -12.70 16.95
N CYS A 564 -5.83 -11.96 15.84
CA CYS A 564 -7.01 -11.87 14.98
C CYS A 564 -6.74 -12.61 13.67
N THR A 565 -7.35 -13.79 13.51
CA THR A 565 -7.33 -14.60 12.28
C THR A 565 -8.57 -14.25 11.45
N PRO A 566 -8.44 -13.73 10.21
CA PRO A 566 -9.60 -13.36 9.42
C PRO A 566 -10.28 -14.55 8.74
N GLU A 567 -11.60 -14.47 8.59
CA GLU A 567 -12.35 -15.27 7.63
C GLU A 567 -12.19 -14.70 6.21
N SER A 568 -12.11 -15.58 5.21
CA SER A 568 -12.18 -15.17 3.79
C SER A 568 -13.63 -15.03 3.34
N LEU A 569 -14.01 -13.85 2.82
CA LEU A 569 -15.34 -13.57 2.27
C LEU A 569 -15.42 -13.88 0.76
N HIS A 570 -14.79 -14.97 0.31
CA HIS A 570 -14.72 -15.30 -1.11
C HIS A 570 -14.72 -16.80 -1.38
N ASN A 571 -15.11 -17.16 -2.60
CA ASN A 571 -15.06 -18.52 -3.14
C ASN A 571 -14.11 -18.60 -4.35
N GLU A 572 -14.09 -19.73 -5.07
CA GLU A 572 -13.23 -19.90 -6.25
C GLU A 572 -13.58 -18.93 -7.40
N ASP A 573 -14.86 -18.55 -7.58
CA ASP A 573 -15.27 -17.64 -8.66
C ASP A 573 -14.58 -16.27 -8.53
N LEU A 574 -14.32 -15.80 -7.29
CA LEU A 574 -13.62 -14.53 -7.09
C LEU A 574 -12.11 -14.67 -7.35
N LYS A 575 -11.54 -15.87 -7.22
CA LYS A 575 -10.15 -16.13 -7.65
C LYS A 575 -10.04 -16.12 -9.17
N GLU A 576 -11.05 -16.61 -9.89
CA GLU A 576 -11.17 -16.46 -11.35
C GLU A 576 -11.43 -15.00 -11.78
N ALA A 577 -12.13 -14.22 -10.95
CA ALA A 577 -12.25 -12.77 -11.09
C ALA A 577 -10.96 -12.01 -10.74
N GLY A 578 -9.94 -12.68 -10.18
CA GLY A 578 -8.65 -12.09 -9.81
C GLY A 578 -8.63 -11.31 -8.49
N GLY A 579 -9.62 -11.51 -7.63
CA GLY A 579 -9.84 -10.75 -6.40
C GLY A 579 -10.94 -9.68 -6.55
N VAL A 580 -11.05 -8.79 -5.56
CA VAL A 580 -11.93 -7.61 -5.61
C VAL A 580 -11.25 -6.40 -4.97
N GLU A 581 -11.37 -5.25 -5.63
CA GLU A 581 -10.98 -3.93 -5.10
C GLU A 581 -11.97 -2.86 -5.59
N PHE A 582 -11.80 -1.62 -5.14
CA PHE A 582 -12.80 -0.55 -5.27
C PHE A 582 -14.17 -0.96 -4.68
N PRO A 583 -14.22 -1.39 -3.39
CA PRO A 583 -15.44 -1.86 -2.76
C PRO A 583 -16.45 -0.73 -2.55
N GLN A 584 -17.72 -1.04 -2.77
CA GLN A 584 -18.87 -0.16 -2.56
C GLN A 584 -20.01 -0.95 -1.91
N ILE A 585 -20.86 -0.28 -1.13
CA ILE A 585 -22.01 -0.88 -0.42
C ILE A 585 -23.23 0.03 -0.55
N ASN A 586 -24.39 -0.38 -0.02
CA ASN A 586 -25.51 0.52 0.23
C ASN A 586 -25.19 1.46 1.42
N TYR A 587 -24.22 2.35 1.22
CA TYR A 587 -23.58 3.15 2.28
C TYR A 587 -24.59 3.99 3.07
N ALA A 588 -25.53 4.65 2.38
CA ALA A 588 -26.53 5.54 2.97
C ALA A 588 -27.44 4.85 4.02
N HIS A 589 -27.61 3.53 3.93
CA HIS A 589 -28.45 2.78 4.86
C HIS A 589 -27.68 1.80 5.76
N TYR A 590 -26.59 1.21 5.25
CA TYR A 590 -25.86 0.08 5.87
C TYR A 590 -24.40 0.38 6.28
N SER A 591 -23.85 1.56 5.98
CA SER A 591 -22.54 1.95 6.53
C SER A 591 -22.60 1.97 8.06
N GLY A 592 -21.58 1.40 8.70
CA GLY A 592 -21.50 1.27 10.15
C GLY A 592 -22.36 0.15 10.77
N LYS A 593 -23.14 -0.57 9.96
CA LYS A 593 -24.16 -1.54 10.39
C LYS A 593 -23.99 -2.91 9.73
N LYS A 594 -24.62 -3.92 10.34
CA LYS A 594 -24.65 -5.27 9.79
C LYS A 594 -25.32 -5.27 8.41
N TYR A 595 -24.64 -5.87 7.45
CA TYR A 595 -24.96 -5.81 6.02
C TYR A 595 -24.63 -7.17 5.37
N ARG A 596 -25.12 -7.40 4.16
CA ARG A 596 -24.98 -8.65 3.42
C ARG A 596 -24.20 -8.50 2.11
N TYR A 597 -24.33 -7.39 1.39
CA TYR A 597 -23.83 -7.25 0.02
C TYR A 597 -22.81 -6.12 -0.13
N PHE A 598 -21.72 -6.42 -0.83
CA PHE A 598 -20.85 -5.39 -1.40
C PHE A 598 -20.61 -5.65 -2.90
N TYR A 599 -20.19 -4.58 -3.56
CA TYR A 599 -19.91 -4.50 -5.00
C TYR A 599 -18.45 -4.09 -5.18
N GLY A 600 -17.81 -4.45 -6.29
CA GLY A 600 -16.46 -3.98 -6.60
C GLY A 600 -15.99 -4.33 -7.99
N CYS A 601 -14.77 -3.93 -8.33
CA CYS A 601 -14.09 -4.35 -9.55
C CYS A 601 -13.29 -5.63 -9.30
N GLY A 602 -13.43 -6.63 -10.18
CA GLY A 602 -12.58 -7.81 -10.17
C GLY A 602 -11.29 -7.59 -10.97
N PHE A 603 -10.16 -8.01 -10.41
CA PHE A 603 -8.81 -7.74 -10.93
C PHE A 603 -8.23 -8.93 -11.71
N GLY A 604 -8.96 -9.39 -12.74
CA GLY A 604 -8.44 -10.34 -13.71
C GLY A 604 -7.38 -9.72 -14.64
N HIS A 605 -7.18 -8.41 -14.59
CA HIS A 605 -6.12 -7.66 -15.25
C HIS A 605 -5.35 -6.82 -14.21
N VAL A 606 -4.37 -6.02 -14.65
CA VAL A 606 -3.68 -5.04 -13.79
C VAL A 606 -4.61 -3.90 -13.32
N VAL A 607 -5.76 -3.75 -13.99
CA VAL A 607 -6.92 -2.92 -13.62
C VAL A 607 -8.16 -3.81 -13.51
N GLY A 608 -9.29 -3.23 -13.09
CA GLY A 608 -10.59 -3.93 -13.12
C GLY A 608 -10.96 -4.41 -14.53
N ASP A 609 -11.27 -5.71 -14.68
CA ASP A 609 -11.72 -6.33 -15.93
C ASP A 609 -13.10 -7.01 -15.80
N CYS A 610 -13.80 -6.74 -14.70
CA CYS A 610 -15.19 -7.10 -14.46
C CYS A 610 -15.74 -6.32 -13.25
N LEU A 611 -17.08 -6.27 -13.15
CA LEU A 611 -17.76 -5.89 -11.90
C LEU A 611 -18.23 -7.16 -11.19
N VAL A 612 -18.14 -7.18 -9.87
CA VAL A 612 -18.61 -8.29 -9.02
C VAL A 612 -19.57 -7.79 -7.94
N LYS A 613 -20.49 -8.65 -7.52
CA LYS A 613 -21.24 -8.53 -6.26
C LYS A 613 -20.97 -9.76 -5.41
N VAL A 614 -20.70 -9.53 -4.13
CA VAL A 614 -20.36 -10.55 -3.13
C VAL A 614 -21.41 -10.54 -2.02
N ASP A 615 -21.98 -11.71 -1.76
CA ASP A 615 -22.82 -11.99 -0.58
C ASP A 615 -21.91 -12.44 0.57
N THR A 616 -21.84 -11.67 1.66
CA THR A 616 -20.93 -11.95 2.79
C THR A 616 -21.45 -13.01 3.76
N GLU A 617 -22.71 -13.45 3.62
CA GLU A 617 -23.25 -14.58 4.38
C GLU A 617 -22.92 -15.90 3.67
N THR A 618 -23.25 -15.99 2.37
CA THR A 618 -23.05 -17.23 1.58
C THR A 618 -21.64 -17.38 1.02
N LYS A 619 -20.92 -16.27 0.83
CA LYS A 619 -19.64 -16.16 0.08
C LYS A 619 -19.76 -16.55 -1.40
N GLU A 620 -20.98 -16.70 -1.91
CA GLU A 620 -21.26 -17.02 -3.32
C GLU A 620 -21.48 -15.74 -4.14
N MET A 621 -21.04 -15.78 -5.40
CA MET A 621 -21.37 -14.78 -6.41
C MET A 621 -22.35 -15.35 -7.44
N LYS A 622 -23.33 -16.15 -6.99
CA LYS A 622 -24.34 -16.78 -7.86
C LYS A 622 -25.72 -16.69 -7.23
N VAL A 623 -26.69 -16.14 -7.96
CA VAL A 623 -28.08 -16.03 -7.50
C VAL A 623 -29.00 -16.84 -8.39
N ARG A 624 -29.93 -17.57 -7.77
CA ARG A 624 -30.91 -18.40 -8.47
C ARG A 624 -32.00 -17.52 -9.09
N ARG A 625 -32.07 -17.47 -10.43
CA ARG A 625 -33.04 -16.65 -11.15
C ARG A 625 -34.47 -17.14 -10.91
N LYS A 626 -35.34 -16.29 -10.37
CA LYS A 626 -36.79 -16.54 -10.26
C LYS A 626 -37.50 -16.26 -11.60
N GLY A 627 -37.08 -16.97 -12.66
CA GLY A 627 -37.80 -17.00 -13.93
C GLY A 627 -38.87 -18.11 -13.96
N PRO A 628 -39.87 -18.03 -14.86
CA PRO A 628 -40.82 -19.13 -15.05
C PRO A 628 -40.10 -20.36 -15.61
N ALA A 629 -40.15 -21.46 -14.87
CA ALA A 629 -39.73 -22.76 -15.40
C ALA A 629 -40.72 -23.20 -16.51
N MET A 630 -40.19 -23.87 -17.55
CA MET A 630 -40.91 -24.44 -18.71
C MET A 630 -41.42 -23.45 -19.77
N VAL A 631 -40.59 -23.23 -20.82
CA VAL A 631 -41.08 -23.15 -22.21
C VAL A 631 -40.19 -23.94 -23.20
N PHE A 632 -38.95 -24.29 -22.84
CA PHE A 632 -37.95 -24.86 -23.77
C PHE A 632 -37.81 -26.40 -23.79
N CYS A 633 -38.74 -27.16 -23.20
CA CYS A 633 -38.69 -28.64 -23.22
C CYS A 633 -39.67 -29.30 -24.21
N CYS A 634 -40.66 -28.57 -24.74
CA CYS A 634 -41.74 -29.14 -25.54
C CYS A 634 -41.44 -29.28 -27.05
N TYR A 635 -40.34 -28.70 -27.56
CA TYR A 635 -40.02 -28.71 -29.00
C TYR A 635 -39.13 -29.88 -29.47
N TRP A 636 -38.83 -30.85 -28.61
CA TRP A 636 -38.03 -32.05 -28.98
C TRP A 636 -38.70 -33.40 -28.66
N CYS A 637 -39.86 -33.42 -27.96
CA CYS A 637 -40.62 -34.66 -27.73
C CYS A 637 -41.58 -34.95 -28.90
N GLY A 638 -41.01 -35.06 -30.10
CA GLY A 638 -41.68 -35.46 -31.35
C GLY A 638 -41.14 -36.78 -31.89
N GLY A 639 -41.09 -37.82 -31.04
CA GLY A 639 -40.61 -39.15 -31.40
C GLY A 639 -40.41 -40.05 -30.18
N ASP A 640 -40.73 -41.34 -30.31
CA ASP A 640 -40.85 -42.31 -29.22
C ASP A 640 -39.50 -42.81 -28.65
N GLY A 641 -38.70 -41.90 -28.09
CA GLY A 641 -37.39 -42.18 -27.50
C GLY A 641 -37.40 -42.14 -25.97
N VAL A 642 -37.36 -43.31 -25.32
CA VAL A 642 -37.19 -43.41 -23.86
C VAL A 642 -35.76 -42.96 -23.46
N LEU A 643 -35.64 -41.71 -23.02
CA LEU A 643 -34.37 -41.11 -22.59
C LEU A 643 -33.86 -41.76 -21.28
N PRO A 644 -32.59 -42.24 -21.22
CA PRO A 644 -32.06 -42.88 -20.03
C PRO A 644 -31.91 -41.89 -18.87
N GLN A 645 -32.26 -42.34 -17.65
CA GLN A 645 -32.30 -41.51 -16.42
C GLN A 645 -31.01 -40.72 -16.13
N LYS A 646 -29.84 -41.20 -16.58
CA LYS A 646 -28.57 -40.47 -16.47
C LYS A 646 -28.54 -39.16 -17.26
N LEU A 647 -29.21 -39.10 -18.42
CA LEU A 647 -29.36 -37.85 -19.17
C LEU A 647 -30.44 -36.96 -18.55
N LEU A 648 -31.52 -37.55 -18.05
CA LEU A 648 -32.57 -36.81 -17.32
C LEU A 648 -31.99 -36.06 -16.11
N ARG A 649 -31.06 -36.66 -15.35
CA ARG A 649 -30.33 -35.96 -14.27
C ARG A 649 -29.48 -34.79 -14.77
N LYS A 650 -28.80 -34.90 -15.92
CA LYS A 650 -28.06 -33.76 -16.52
C LYS A 650 -29.00 -32.64 -16.99
N ILE A 651 -30.15 -32.99 -17.56
CA ILE A 651 -31.15 -32.02 -18.05
C ILE A 651 -31.85 -31.31 -16.87
N LEU A 652 -32.19 -32.02 -15.78
CA LEU A 652 -32.70 -31.38 -14.56
C LEU A 652 -31.66 -30.47 -13.89
N PHE A 653 -30.37 -30.81 -13.94
CA PHE A 653 -29.31 -29.92 -13.46
C PHE A 653 -29.23 -28.61 -14.28
N CYS A 654 -29.59 -28.67 -15.56
CA CYS A 654 -29.70 -27.52 -16.46
C CYS A 654 -30.95 -26.64 -16.18
N ALA A 655 -31.93 -27.15 -15.42
CA ALA A 655 -33.14 -26.41 -15.03
C ALA A 655 -32.98 -25.54 -13.76
N LEU A 656 -31.78 -25.50 -13.16
CA LEU A 656 -31.42 -24.56 -12.11
C LEU A 656 -30.63 -23.38 -12.70
N CYS A 657 -31.34 -22.38 -13.23
CA CYS A 657 -30.73 -21.19 -13.80
C CYS A 657 -30.14 -20.29 -12.69
N PHE A 658 -28.88 -20.55 -12.32
CA PHE A 658 -28.06 -19.62 -11.54
C PHE A 658 -27.45 -18.56 -12.48
N VAL A 659 -27.59 -17.29 -12.13
CA VAL A 659 -26.90 -16.16 -12.75
C VAL A 659 -25.64 -15.88 -11.93
N HIS A 660 -24.49 -15.75 -12.58
CA HIS A 660 -23.27 -15.30 -11.92
C HIS A 660 -23.36 -13.78 -11.73
N GLN A 661 -23.08 -13.30 -10.53
CA GLN A 661 -23.14 -11.88 -10.17
C GLN A 661 -21.84 -11.17 -10.58
N ILE A 662 -21.44 -11.40 -11.83
CA ILE A 662 -20.23 -10.89 -12.46
C ILE A 662 -20.62 -10.32 -13.81
N TRP A 663 -20.45 -9.01 -14.01
CA TRP A 663 -20.54 -8.39 -15.34
C TRP A 663 -19.14 -8.27 -15.94
N ARG A 664 -18.95 -8.81 -17.16
CA ARG A 664 -17.69 -8.75 -17.90
C ARG A 664 -17.96 -8.75 -19.40
N GLU A 665 -17.27 -7.87 -20.12
CA GLU A 665 -17.29 -7.80 -21.58
C GLU A 665 -15.84 -7.75 -22.10
N LYS A 666 -15.55 -8.32 -23.28
CA LYS A 666 -14.16 -8.49 -23.73
C LYS A 666 -13.56 -7.19 -24.27
N GLY A 667 -12.38 -6.82 -23.79
CA GLY A 667 -11.72 -5.55 -24.08
C GLY A 667 -12.34 -4.35 -23.35
N MET A 668 -13.19 -4.61 -22.36
CA MET A 668 -13.91 -3.59 -21.59
C MET A 668 -13.48 -3.60 -20.12
N TYR A 669 -13.26 -2.41 -19.56
CA TYR A 669 -12.60 -2.21 -18.27
C TYR A 669 -13.45 -1.27 -17.39
N PRO A 670 -14.24 -1.80 -16.45
CA PRO A 670 -15.16 -1.00 -15.64
C PRO A 670 -14.46 -0.22 -14.51
N SER A 671 -14.91 1.01 -14.28
CA SER A 671 -14.64 1.76 -13.05
C SER A 671 -15.35 1.13 -11.84
N GLU A 672 -14.94 1.54 -10.64
CA GLU A 672 -15.67 1.36 -9.38
C GLU A 672 -17.22 1.40 -9.55
N PRO A 673 -17.95 0.39 -9.05
CA PRO A 673 -19.41 0.30 -9.15
C PRO A 673 -20.10 1.12 -8.06
N ILE A 674 -20.57 2.33 -8.39
CA ILE A 674 -21.35 3.15 -7.45
C ILE A 674 -22.78 2.60 -7.32
N PHE A 675 -23.16 2.19 -6.12
CA PHE A 675 -24.53 1.78 -5.81
C PHE A 675 -25.45 3.00 -5.58
N VAL A 676 -26.66 2.95 -6.14
CA VAL A 676 -27.72 3.94 -5.93
C VAL A 676 -29.00 3.21 -5.49
N PRO A 677 -29.51 3.41 -4.25
CA PRO A 677 -30.73 2.76 -3.77
C PRO A 677 -31.97 3.21 -4.55
N GLU A 678 -32.99 2.35 -4.65
CA GLU A 678 -34.32 2.79 -5.08
C GLU A 678 -34.96 3.68 -4.00
N PRO A 679 -35.42 4.90 -4.33
CA PRO A 679 -36.10 5.78 -3.38
C PRO A 679 -37.28 5.16 -2.64
N ASN A 680 -37.43 5.55 -1.37
CA ASN A 680 -38.51 5.12 -0.47
C ASN A 680 -38.66 3.58 -0.33
N SER A 681 -37.64 2.81 -0.68
CA SER A 681 -37.72 1.36 -0.64
C SER A 681 -37.46 0.81 0.77
N SER A 682 -38.53 0.36 1.43
CA SER A 682 -38.46 -0.52 2.62
C SER A 682 -38.07 -1.96 2.23
N GLY A 683 -37.10 -2.09 1.31
CA GLY A 683 -36.82 -3.30 0.55
C GLY A 683 -35.62 -4.11 1.05
N ALA A 684 -35.08 -4.94 0.16
CA ALA A 684 -33.82 -5.62 0.37
C ALA A 684 -32.64 -4.64 0.23
N GLU A 685 -31.53 -4.95 0.90
CA GLU A 685 -30.30 -4.14 0.93
C GLU A 685 -29.74 -3.82 -0.47
N ASP A 686 -29.87 -4.76 -1.39
CA ASP A 686 -29.42 -4.70 -2.78
C ASP A 686 -30.46 -4.12 -3.75
N LYS A 687 -31.56 -3.55 -3.24
CA LYS A 687 -32.62 -2.97 -4.08
C LYS A 687 -32.24 -1.57 -4.59
N GLY A 688 -31.56 -1.55 -5.72
CA GLY A 688 -31.11 -0.33 -6.39
C GLY A 688 -30.48 -0.63 -7.75
N VAL A 689 -29.64 0.29 -8.22
CA VAL A 689 -28.83 0.11 -9.43
C VAL A 689 -27.34 0.27 -9.14
N ILE A 690 -26.50 -0.34 -9.97
CA ILE A 690 -25.06 -0.07 -10.04
C ILE A 690 -24.77 0.81 -11.25
N LEU A 691 -24.00 1.88 -11.03
CA LEU A 691 -23.45 2.73 -12.07
C LEU A 691 -21.94 2.52 -12.18
N SER A 692 -21.44 2.28 -13.39
CA SER A 692 -20.01 2.18 -13.68
C SER A 692 -19.68 2.81 -15.04
N VAL A 693 -18.53 3.45 -15.14
CA VAL A 693 -18.00 3.95 -16.43
C VAL A 693 -17.07 2.87 -16.98
N VAL A 694 -17.46 2.30 -18.11
CA VAL A 694 -16.72 1.23 -18.78
C VAL A 694 -15.82 1.84 -19.86
N LEU A 695 -14.53 1.51 -19.77
CA LEU A 695 -13.47 2.02 -20.64
C LEU A 695 -13.05 0.96 -21.65
N THR A 696 -12.52 1.40 -22.79
CA THR A 696 -11.97 0.52 -23.84
C THR A 696 -10.65 1.10 -24.35
N PRO A 697 -9.56 0.31 -24.49
CA PRO A 697 -8.31 0.79 -25.06
C PRO A 697 -8.36 0.90 -26.59
N LYS A 698 -9.45 0.45 -27.23
CA LYS A 698 -9.60 0.45 -28.68
C LYS A 698 -10.08 1.83 -29.14
N GLN A 699 -9.30 2.50 -29.99
CA GLN A 699 -9.60 3.86 -30.45
C GLN A 699 -10.89 3.99 -31.28
N ASN A 700 -11.43 2.87 -31.77
CA ASN A 700 -12.64 2.80 -32.60
C ASN A 700 -13.92 2.40 -31.83
N GLU A 701 -13.85 2.23 -30.52
CA GLU A 701 -15.00 1.95 -29.65
C GLU A 701 -15.12 3.07 -28.59
N GLY A 702 -16.35 3.40 -28.19
CA GLY A 702 -16.61 4.42 -27.18
C GLY A 702 -16.52 3.88 -25.76
N SER A 703 -16.03 4.70 -24.82
CA SER A 703 -16.27 4.45 -23.39
C SER A 703 -17.75 4.70 -23.08
N PHE A 704 -18.37 3.93 -22.18
CA PHE A 704 -19.82 4.02 -21.93
C PHE A 704 -20.17 4.03 -20.44
N LEU A 705 -21.27 4.73 -20.09
CA LEU A 705 -21.90 4.58 -18.78
C LEU A 705 -22.80 3.34 -18.81
N LEU A 706 -22.58 2.43 -17.87
CA LEU A 706 -23.32 1.18 -17.67
C LEU A 706 -24.27 1.31 -16.47
N VAL A 707 -25.47 0.75 -16.58
CA VAL A 707 -26.46 0.63 -15.50
C VAL A 707 -26.87 -0.84 -15.33
N LEU A 708 -26.58 -1.43 -14.16
CA LEU A 708 -27.02 -2.78 -13.80
C LEU A 708 -28.09 -2.76 -12.71
N ASP A 709 -28.97 -3.76 -12.68
CA ASP A 709 -29.79 -4.07 -11.50
C ASP A 709 -28.90 -4.62 -10.38
N ALA A 710 -28.97 -4.02 -9.18
CA ALA A 710 -28.08 -4.39 -8.08
C ALA A 710 -28.47 -5.71 -7.38
N GLN A 711 -29.68 -6.25 -7.61
CA GLN A 711 -30.09 -7.56 -7.09
C GLN A 711 -29.49 -8.70 -7.91
N ASP A 712 -29.74 -8.73 -9.23
CA ASP A 712 -29.38 -9.88 -10.09
C ASP A 712 -28.21 -9.64 -11.08
N PHE A 713 -27.69 -8.41 -11.17
CA PHE A 713 -26.60 -7.98 -12.08
C PHE A 713 -26.95 -8.02 -13.59
N THR A 714 -28.24 -8.13 -13.95
CA THR A 714 -28.70 -7.89 -15.32
C THR A 714 -28.44 -6.43 -15.73
N GLU A 715 -27.96 -6.23 -16.95
CA GLU A 715 -27.83 -4.90 -17.55
C GLU A 715 -29.21 -4.30 -17.86
N LEU A 716 -29.51 -3.18 -17.19
CA LEU A 716 -30.73 -2.39 -17.44
C LEU A 716 -30.53 -1.47 -18.64
N GLY A 717 -29.30 -1.02 -18.89
CA GLY A 717 -28.95 -0.25 -20.08
C GLY A 717 -27.55 0.37 -20.05
N ARG A 718 -27.17 1.00 -21.16
CA ARG A 718 -25.90 1.73 -21.32
C ARG A 718 -26.02 2.95 -22.24
N THR A 719 -25.04 3.85 -22.20
CA THR A 719 -24.87 4.90 -23.22
C THR A 719 -23.40 5.15 -23.50
N GLU A 720 -23.04 5.09 -24.78
CA GLU A 720 -21.72 5.47 -25.27
C GLU A 720 -21.50 6.98 -25.11
N ILE A 721 -20.31 7.35 -24.66
CA ILE A 721 -19.83 8.72 -24.62
C ILE A 721 -18.86 8.91 -25.80
N PRO A 722 -19.04 9.93 -26.67
CA PRO A 722 -18.21 10.12 -27.85
C PRO A 722 -16.85 10.77 -27.53
N VAL A 723 -16.24 10.44 -26.39
CA VAL A 723 -14.87 10.84 -26.01
C VAL A 723 -14.13 9.66 -25.37
N GLN A 724 -12.80 9.73 -25.39
CA GLN A 724 -11.95 8.82 -24.62
C GLN A 724 -11.94 9.22 -23.13
N ILE A 725 -12.05 8.24 -22.23
CA ILE A 725 -12.06 8.44 -20.78
C ILE A 725 -10.89 7.62 -20.18
N PRO A 726 -10.03 8.22 -19.35
CA PRO A 726 -8.85 7.55 -18.77
C PRO A 726 -9.24 6.69 -17.56
N CYS A 727 -8.32 5.82 -17.12
CA CYS A 727 -8.52 4.99 -15.94
C CYS A 727 -8.48 5.82 -14.65
N GLY A 728 -9.65 6.13 -14.08
CA GLY A 728 -9.81 6.92 -12.84
C GLY A 728 -9.91 6.09 -11.55
N PHE A 729 -10.08 6.78 -10.42
CA PHE A 729 -10.08 6.19 -9.07
C PHE A 729 -11.49 6.11 -8.50
N HIS A 730 -11.97 7.16 -7.80
CA HIS A 730 -13.22 7.14 -7.04
C HIS A 730 -14.28 8.13 -7.54
N GLY A 731 -15.47 8.05 -6.96
CA GLY A 731 -16.60 8.89 -7.31
C GLY A 731 -17.77 8.74 -6.34
N GLY A 732 -18.91 9.29 -6.73
CA GLY A 732 -20.15 9.20 -5.97
C GLY A 732 -21.35 9.64 -6.78
N PHE A 733 -22.54 9.24 -6.35
CA PHE A 733 -23.80 9.68 -6.96
C PHE A 733 -24.47 10.75 -6.11
N VAL A 734 -24.79 11.88 -6.72
CA VAL A 734 -25.50 13.00 -6.08
C VAL A 734 -26.93 13.03 -6.60
N PRO A 735 -27.95 12.66 -5.81
CA PRO A 735 -29.34 12.74 -6.25
C PRO A 735 -29.74 14.19 -6.53
N ASN A 736 -30.63 14.41 -7.50
CA ASN A 736 -31.20 15.75 -7.72
C ASN A 736 -32.00 16.19 -6.47
N LYS A 737 -31.94 17.48 -6.11
CA LYS A 737 -32.61 18.02 -4.89
C LYS A 737 -34.13 17.83 -4.83
N ASN A 738 -34.75 17.49 -5.97
CA ASN A 738 -36.18 17.21 -6.12
C ASN A 738 -36.44 15.74 -6.54
N ALA A 739 -35.46 14.85 -6.43
CA ALA A 739 -35.67 13.41 -6.53
C ALA A 739 -36.43 12.92 -5.28
N PRO A 740 -37.31 11.91 -5.41
CA PRO A 740 -38.04 11.33 -4.29
C PRO A 740 -37.15 10.47 -3.39
#